data_AF-A0A0G1GDJ9-F1
#
_entry.id   AF-A0A0G1GDJ9-F1
#
_cell.length_a   1.000
_cell.length_b   1.000
_cell.length_c   1.000
_cell.angle_alpha   90.00
_cell.angle_beta   90.00
_cell.angle_gamma   90.00
#
_symmetry.space_group_name_H-M   'P 1'
#
loop_
_entity.id
_entity.type
_entity.pdbx_description
1 polymer ?
#
loop_
_entity_poly.entity_id
_entity_poly.type
_entity_poly.pdbx_seq_one_letter_code
_entity_poly.pdbx_strand_id
1 'polypeptide(L)'
;MFFKKIKLNWLFKHKKLIFGVLALLILSVGFWYSFWALSLTNPSANPPTGGGAFKMASGGSSNTLAAYYVSSTASFAFSKTWTTSDDFLAATSSPSVIISSGMWLKDNQLSLLSNFGTGIDGAVTISGATNLNTWNHSGRTCADGGDAVSYSVTALTSNTATLSASPSSGCLNLWDELLLINLQGYGSSYTNVGNYEHLRVKSVNGAVVTFFPDKTKYYGNGASDDTNIGTATSNQRVMLMRLPNYTSATVSNGVSLTASAWNGVKNGILAFKTNSTALISGSLNVNTLGYRGGVEACATGGPGYAGESYCYNPGGGNGGNVYGGAGSAGTCGGGGGGAAPDYETYTSGGAGSAIGGAGGGAGGGFASSGSGGSAGYGTRTDGSTSQASGAGTSGRGWHDQWDDWYYYSGSGGMGGTYGVADLSKLIFGSGGGGAGNEGVCSNQYGGYGAGIVYLTGQTVTVSGSILSNGASGSCDGGACGGNSSGGSVLLKGSAVTLGSNLVQATGPGGSANSAGRIAVGGSVSGTTNPTYTSVSGALSYYPSGESSWTSEMVSLGGGSKFKPSILNSAWVLDGTDNIAPKIQLQGSDSVAFAGEQTCYPAGCSSYWQDGGTYDINNSVNLNISSQVTQVFNYWKVKVIIDTGSNLSDTPLLSDIKIESTQSVVPNPSLGIGRQPSYVLDVVSAGTTTARFGTASGDALTIGGGTGKLTVGTVDPVYEINGEKYATYVPGMIGQREEFSGTLKLPITNYQLPMKYSIDF
;
A
#
# COMPACT_ATOMS: atom_id res chain seq x y z
N MET A 1 -79.80 -26.63 15.67
CA MET A 1 -79.84 -27.64 16.75
C MET A 1 -78.41 -27.97 17.15
N PHE A 2 -78.10 -27.95 18.45
CA PHE A 2 -76.85 -28.39 19.11
C PHE A 2 -75.44 -27.91 18.66
N PHE A 3 -74.78 -27.24 19.62
CA PHE A 3 -73.33 -27.03 19.74
C PHE A 3 -72.56 -28.31 20.14
N LYS A 4 -71.25 -28.34 19.81
CA LYS A 4 -70.05 -28.91 20.53
C LYS A 4 -69.10 -29.62 19.53
N LYS A 5 -67.76 -29.57 19.60
CA LYS A 5 -66.72 -28.94 20.47
C LYS A 5 -65.48 -28.71 19.57
N ILE A 6 -64.87 -27.52 19.50
CA ILE A 6 -63.75 -27.01 20.35
C ILE A 6 -62.53 -27.94 20.50
N LYS A 7 -61.46 -27.62 19.76
CA LYS A 7 -60.03 -27.40 20.15
C LYS A 7 -59.24 -27.32 18.83
N LEU A 8 -58.77 -26.19 18.31
CA LEU A 8 -57.95 -25.08 18.82
C LEU A 8 -56.48 -25.45 19.15
N ASN A 9 -55.60 -24.97 18.26
CA ASN A 9 -54.17 -24.68 18.37
C ASN A 9 -53.13 -25.79 18.60
N TRP A 10 -52.44 -26.15 17.50
CA TRP A 10 -50.97 -26.06 17.39
C TRP A 10 -50.59 -26.02 15.88
N LEU A 11 -50.76 -24.90 15.18
CA LEU A 11 -49.74 -23.85 15.01
C LEU A 11 -48.28 -24.34 15.20
N PHE A 12 -47.44 -24.14 14.17
CA PHE A 12 -45.98 -24.36 14.05
C PHE A 12 -45.48 -25.58 13.27
N LYS A 13 -45.62 -25.52 11.93
CA LYS A 13 -44.57 -25.75 10.91
C LYS A 13 -45.14 -25.44 9.50
N HIS A 14 -44.26 -25.38 8.49
CA HIS A 14 -44.57 -25.11 7.07
C HIS A 14 -44.91 -23.65 6.66
N LYS A 15 -43.86 -22.88 6.34
CA LYS A 15 -43.84 -21.88 5.24
C LYS A 15 -42.44 -21.88 4.60
N LYS A 16 -42.35 -21.45 3.32
CA LYS A 16 -41.14 -21.38 2.46
C LYS A 16 -40.71 -22.67 1.73
N LEU A 17 -41.67 -23.39 1.18
CA LEU A 17 -41.61 -23.91 -0.20
C LEU A 17 -43.03 -23.73 -0.78
N ILE A 18 -43.17 -23.67 -2.11
CA ILE A 18 -44.38 -23.19 -2.83
C ILE A 18 -44.54 -21.66 -2.76
N PHE A 19 -43.94 -20.96 -3.73
CA PHE A 19 -44.54 -19.81 -4.45
C PHE A 19 -43.69 -19.37 -5.67
N GLY A 20 -42.99 -20.32 -6.30
CA GLY A 20 -42.56 -20.18 -7.70
C GLY A 20 -43.63 -20.77 -8.62
N VAL A 21 -43.67 -20.30 -9.88
CA VAL A 21 -44.44 -20.85 -11.01
C VAL A 21 -45.91 -20.38 -11.20
N LEU A 22 -46.48 -19.48 -10.38
CA LEU A 22 -47.85 -18.96 -10.65
C LEU A 22 -48.05 -17.44 -10.44
N ALA A 23 -47.28 -16.63 -11.18
CA ALA A 23 -47.48 -15.17 -11.25
C ALA A 23 -47.00 -14.56 -12.58
N LEU A 24 -47.28 -15.24 -13.70
CA LEU A 24 -47.10 -14.69 -15.05
C LEU A 24 -48.42 -14.83 -15.83
N LEU A 25 -48.87 -13.72 -16.42
CA LEU A 25 -50.09 -13.53 -17.21
C LEU A 25 -51.46 -13.62 -16.51
N ILE A 26 -52.25 -12.57 -16.79
CA ILE A 26 -53.71 -12.37 -16.63
C ILE A 26 -54.14 -11.67 -15.33
N LEU A 27 -54.14 -10.33 -15.36
CA LEU A 27 -55.38 -9.55 -15.31
C LEU A 27 -55.13 -8.08 -15.66
N SER A 28 -55.84 -7.61 -16.69
CA SER A 28 -55.77 -6.25 -17.23
C SER A 28 -57.08 -5.49 -16.95
N VAL A 29 -56.95 -4.18 -16.72
CA VAL A 29 -57.97 -3.12 -16.83
C VAL A 29 -59.00 -2.95 -15.69
N GLY A 30 -58.95 -1.77 -15.04
CA GLY A 30 -60.10 -1.06 -14.46
C GLY A 30 -60.31 -1.20 -12.93
N PHE A 31 -60.73 -0.17 -12.19
CA PHE A 31 -60.82 1.27 -12.49
C PHE A 31 -60.98 2.07 -11.17
N TRP A 32 -60.22 3.17 -11.02
CA TRP A 32 -60.51 4.37 -10.18
C TRP A 32 -60.51 4.36 -8.62
N TYR A 33 -59.68 5.28 -8.09
CA TYR A 33 -59.83 6.12 -6.89
C TYR A 33 -60.09 5.52 -5.49
N SER A 34 -59.16 5.82 -4.57
CA SER A 34 -59.48 6.46 -3.29
C SER A 34 -58.26 7.22 -2.75
N PHE A 35 -58.40 8.54 -2.63
CA PHE A 35 -57.44 9.43 -1.96
C PHE A 35 -57.35 9.07 -0.48
N TRP A 36 -56.14 9.07 0.09
CA TRP A 36 -55.99 9.28 1.54
C TRP A 36 -56.20 10.76 1.84
N ALA A 37 -57.35 11.09 2.41
CA ALA A 37 -57.65 12.41 2.93
C ALA A 37 -56.81 12.66 4.20
N LEU A 38 -55.68 13.36 4.05
CA LEU A 38 -55.00 13.94 5.19
C LEU A 38 -55.80 15.18 5.64
N SER A 39 -56.40 15.10 6.83
CA SER A 39 -57.30 16.12 7.37
C SER A 39 -56.61 17.49 7.50
N LEU A 40 -56.98 18.43 6.63
CA LEU A 40 -56.74 19.85 6.84
C LEU A 40 -57.74 20.34 7.89
N THR A 41 -57.33 20.38 9.15
CA THR A 41 -58.02 21.22 10.14
C THR A 41 -57.77 22.68 9.76
N ASN A 42 -58.84 23.40 9.42
CA ASN A 42 -58.78 24.85 9.17
C ASN A 42 -58.07 25.56 10.35
N PRO A 43 -56.99 26.33 10.12
CA PRO A 43 -56.53 27.25 11.14
C PRO A 43 -57.62 28.29 11.38
N SER A 44 -57.96 28.50 12.65
CA SER A 44 -58.95 29.48 13.09
C SER A 44 -58.57 30.89 12.63
N ALA A 45 -59.58 31.72 12.37
CA ALA A 45 -59.38 33.14 12.10
C ALA A 45 -58.55 33.81 13.23
N ASN A 46 -57.48 34.54 12.84
CA ASN A 46 -56.50 35.22 13.67
C ASN A 46 -55.68 34.36 14.67
N PRO A 47 -54.41 34.12 14.33
CA PRO A 47 -53.30 34.57 15.18
C PRO A 47 -52.29 35.46 14.43
N PRO A 48 -51.36 36.15 15.12
CA PRO A 48 -50.70 37.35 14.59
C PRO A 48 -49.48 37.11 13.67
N THR A 49 -49.04 38.20 13.06
CA THR A 49 -47.87 38.35 12.18
C THR A 49 -46.58 37.68 12.70
N GLY A 50 -46.00 36.77 11.90
CA GLY A 50 -44.61 36.34 12.04
C GLY A 50 -44.32 34.91 11.53
N GLY A 51 -43.52 34.79 10.47
CA GLY A 51 -42.80 33.54 10.16
C GLY A 51 -43.60 32.38 9.55
N GLY A 52 -44.21 32.57 8.37
CA GLY A 52 -44.75 31.46 7.58
C GLY A 52 -43.65 30.62 6.93
N ALA A 53 -43.36 29.43 7.46
CA ALA A 53 -42.37 28.52 6.89
C ALA A 53 -42.91 27.81 5.63
N PHE A 54 -42.39 28.20 4.46
CA PHE A 54 -42.73 27.56 3.19
C PHE A 54 -41.87 26.30 2.96
N LYS A 55 -42.49 25.11 3.08
CA LYS A 55 -41.84 23.83 2.77
C LYS A 55 -42.23 23.36 1.36
N MET A 56 -41.23 23.18 0.48
CA MET A 56 -41.38 22.37 -0.72
C MET A 56 -40.38 21.21 -0.68
N ALA A 57 -40.88 20.00 -0.94
CA ALA A 57 -40.05 18.80 -1.05
C ALA A 57 -39.60 18.61 -2.50
N SER A 58 -38.28 18.53 -2.73
CA SER A 58 -37.71 18.20 -4.03
C SER A 58 -37.60 16.67 -4.19
N GLY A 59 -38.60 16.06 -4.81
CA GLY A 59 -38.52 14.67 -5.29
C GLY A 59 -38.30 14.66 -6.80
N GLY A 60 -37.22 14.02 -7.27
CA GLY A 60 -36.99 13.75 -8.69
C GLY A 60 -35.83 14.52 -9.32
N SER A 61 -34.97 13.78 -10.01
CA SER A 61 -33.74 14.23 -10.65
C SER A 61 -33.99 14.97 -11.97
N SER A 62 -33.88 16.31 -11.95
CA SER A 62 -33.52 17.14 -13.12
C SER A 62 -33.05 18.52 -12.68
N ASN A 63 -31.85 18.92 -13.11
CA ASN A 63 -31.25 20.21 -12.77
C ASN A 63 -31.96 21.37 -13.51
N THR A 64 -32.99 21.93 -12.88
CA THR A 64 -33.55 23.24 -13.23
C THR A 64 -33.79 24.03 -11.96
N LEU A 65 -32.79 24.84 -11.57
CA LEU A 65 -32.89 25.80 -10.48
C LEU A 65 -33.97 26.84 -10.82
N ALA A 66 -35.06 26.83 -10.06
CA ALA A 66 -35.95 27.98 -9.98
C ALA A 66 -35.20 29.10 -9.24
N ALA A 67 -34.83 30.16 -9.96
CA ALA A 67 -34.20 31.33 -9.35
C ALA A 67 -35.20 32.03 -8.42
N TYR A 68 -34.91 32.05 -7.12
CA TYR A 68 -35.66 32.84 -6.16
C TYR A 68 -34.77 33.97 -5.61
N TYR A 69 -35.27 35.19 -5.73
CA TYR A 69 -34.54 36.39 -5.32
C TYR A 69 -34.46 36.45 -3.79
N VAL A 70 -33.28 36.81 -3.27
CA VAL A 70 -33.09 37.09 -1.86
C VAL A 70 -32.38 38.43 -1.74
N SER A 71 -33.04 39.40 -1.09
CA SER A 71 -32.47 40.71 -0.81
C SER A 71 -31.26 40.59 0.12
N SER A 72 -30.33 41.55 -0.01
CA SER A 72 -29.06 41.66 0.72
C SER A 72 -29.10 41.15 2.18
N THR A 73 -28.05 40.40 2.57
CA THR A 73 -27.80 39.81 3.91
C THR A 73 -28.59 38.55 4.31
N ALA A 74 -28.80 37.63 3.36
CA ALA A 74 -29.14 36.25 3.73
C ALA A 74 -27.89 35.42 4.08
N SER A 75 -27.75 35.09 5.36
CA SER A 75 -26.77 34.12 5.86
C SER A 75 -27.16 32.70 5.45
N PHE A 76 -26.66 32.22 4.32
CA PHE A 76 -26.81 30.82 3.93
C PHE A 76 -25.85 29.96 4.74
N ALA A 77 -26.40 29.02 5.53
CA ALA A 77 -25.60 28.00 6.20
C ALA A 77 -25.14 26.96 5.17
N PHE A 78 -23.82 26.88 4.97
CA PHE A 78 -23.18 25.84 4.18
C PHE A 78 -22.43 24.88 5.11
N SER A 79 -22.46 23.58 4.80
CA SER A 79 -21.70 22.55 5.50
C SER A 79 -21.17 21.52 4.50
N LYS A 80 -19.90 21.14 4.64
CA LYS A 80 -19.31 19.96 4.01
C LYS A 80 -18.70 19.10 5.11
N THR A 81 -19.09 17.84 5.14
CA THR A 81 -18.45 16.78 5.94
C THR A 81 -17.63 15.91 4.98
N TRP A 82 -16.48 15.43 5.44
CA TRP A 82 -15.72 14.36 4.80
C TRP A 82 -15.80 13.13 5.71
N THR A 83 -16.25 12.02 5.15
CA THR A 83 -16.44 10.74 5.86
C THR A 83 -15.62 9.63 5.23
N THR A 84 -15.19 8.67 6.05
CA THR A 84 -14.33 7.55 5.64
C THR A 84 -14.93 6.62 4.58
N SER A 85 -16.26 6.66 4.38
CA SER A 85 -16.96 5.80 3.42
C SER A 85 -16.99 6.32 1.99
N ASP A 86 -16.82 7.64 1.76
CA ASP A 86 -17.11 8.25 0.46
C ASP A 86 -16.11 9.37 0.08
N ASP A 87 -15.86 10.33 0.96
CA ASP A 87 -15.15 11.57 0.58
C ASP A 87 -13.62 11.45 0.55
N PHE A 88 -13.04 10.52 1.33
CA PHE A 88 -11.62 10.16 1.21
C PHE A 88 -11.34 9.32 -0.07
N LEU A 89 -12.39 8.92 -0.81
CA LEU A 89 -12.30 8.02 -1.97
C LEU A 89 -12.45 8.74 -3.33
N ALA A 90 -13.06 9.94 -3.32
CA ALA A 90 -13.72 10.51 -4.50
C ALA A 90 -12.91 11.59 -5.26
N ALA A 91 -11.65 11.86 -4.90
CA ALA A 91 -10.81 12.81 -5.64
C ALA A 91 -10.57 12.31 -7.08
N THR A 92 -11.16 12.98 -8.06
CA THR A 92 -11.35 12.48 -9.44
C THR A 92 -10.11 12.56 -10.33
N SER A 93 -9.09 11.76 -10.02
CA SER A 93 -8.10 11.30 -11.01
C SER A 93 -7.42 9.96 -10.66
N SER A 94 -8.24 8.96 -10.28
CA SER A 94 -7.89 7.52 -10.13
C SER A 94 -6.95 7.11 -8.97
N PRO A 95 -7.23 6.01 -8.24
CA PRO A 95 -8.53 5.40 -7.97
C PRO A 95 -8.80 5.13 -6.47
N SER A 96 -10.09 5.15 -6.10
CA SER A 96 -10.76 4.41 -5.02
C SER A 96 -9.93 3.85 -3.85
N VAL A 97 -10.22 4.36 -2.65
CA VAL A 97 -9.98 3.66 -1.37
C VAL A 97 -11.27 2.90 -0.96
N ILE A 98 -11.19 1.95 -0.01
CA ILE A 98 -12.32 1.51 0.83
C ILE A 98 -11.78 1.44 2.25
N ILE A 99 -12.34 2.22 3.19
CA ILE A 99 -11.84 2.26 4.57
C ILE A 99 -12.57 1.24 5.44
N SER A 100 -12.12 -0.01 5.35
CA SER A 100 -12.32 -1.01 6.40
C SER A 100 -11.06 -1.85 6.56
N SER A 101 -10.46 -1.83 7.74
CA SER A 101 -9.34 -2.70 8.12
C SER A 101 -8.14 -2.72 7.15
N GLY A 102 -7.64 -1.53 6.79
CA GLY A 102 -6.21 -1.34 6.51
C GLY A 102 -5.78 -1.04 5.06
N MET A 103 -5.87 0.22 4.59
CA MET A 103 -5.41 0.59 3.23
C MET A 103 -4.65 1.93 3.03
N TRP A 104 -4.05 2.06 1.83
CA TRP A 104 -3.12 3.10 1.35
C TRP A 104 -3.79 4.41 0.87
N LEU A 105 -3.26 5.58 1.26
CA LEU A 105 -3.46 6.87 0.57
C LEU A 105 -2.24 7.26 -0.30
N LYS A 106 -2.49 7.70 -1.54
CA LYS A 106 -1.48 8.24 -2.49
C LYS A 106 -1.31 9.75 -2.34
N ASP A 107 -0.26 10.26 -2.99
CA ASP A 107 0.20 11.66 -2.97
C ASP A 107 0.73 12.14 -1.60
N ASN A 108 1.67 11.34 -1.09
CA ASN A 108 2.60 11.72 -0.03
C ASN A 108 1.96 11.98 1.35
N GLN A 109 1.22 10.98 1.88
CA GLN A 109 1.60 10.32 3.13
C GLN A 109 0.63 9.21 3.62
N LEU A 110 1.05 8.53 4.71
CA LEU A 110 0.48 7.37 5.44
C LEU A 110 -0.46 6.44 4.69
N SER A 111 0.01 5.20 4.66
CA SER A 111 -0.44 4.26 3.67
C SER A 111 -0.30 2.85 4.23
N LEU A 112 -1.44 2.23 4.56
CA LEU A 112 -1.49 1.11 5.49
C LEU A 112 -1.13 -0.21 4.81
N LEU A 113 0.08 -0.68 5.06
CA LEU A 113 0.68 -1.83 4.37
C LEU A 113 -0.12 -3.10 4.69
N SER A 114 -0.51 -3.84 3.65
CA SER A 114 -0.82 -5.25 3.88
C SER A 114 0.43 -5.88 4.48
N ASN A 115 0.29 -6.76 5.47
CA ASN A 115 1.40 -7.47 6.13
C ASN A 115 2.21 -8.38 5.15
N PHE A 116 1.94 -8.30 3.85
CA PHE A 116 2.36 -9.24 2.82
C PHE A 116 2.89 -8.59 1.54
N GLY A 117 2.67 -7.27 1.33
CA GLY A 117 3.20 -6.49 0.20
C GLY A 117 2.40 -5.23 -0.16
N THR A 118 2.92 -4.39 -1.06
CA THR A 118 2.23 -3.19 -1.59
C THR A 118 1.30 -3.51 -2.77
N GLY A 119 1.72 -4.41 -3.66
CA GLY A 119 1.02 -4.68 -4.93
C GLY A 119 1.39 -3.74 -6.08
N ILE A 120 2.45 -2.94 -5.95
CA ILE A 120 2.86 -1.94 -6.94
C ILE A 120 3.28 -2.54 -8.31
N ASP A 121 3.77 -3.79 -8.35
CA ASP A 121 4.14 -4.50 -9.59
C ASP A 121 2.95 -5.18 -10.29
N GLY A 122 1.71 -4.91 -9.86
CA GLY A 122 0.51 -5.48 -10.49
C GLY A 122 0.40 -7.01 -10.34
N ALA A 123 -0.46 -7.66 -11.12
CA ALA A 123 -0.62 -9.11 -11.09
C ALA A 123 0.36 -9.79 -12.07
N VAL A 124 1.01 -10.88 -11.64
CA VAL A 124 1.94 -11.64 -12.47
C VAL A 124 1.51 -13.09 -12.65
N THR A 125 1.61 -13.61 -13.87
CA THR A 125 1.46 -15.04 -14.19
C THR A 125 2.70 -15.51 -14.91
N ILE A 126 3.37 -16.50 -14.34
CA ILE A 126 4.61 -17.09 -14.84
C ILE A 126 4.23 -18.39 -15.55
N SER A 127 4.33 -18.37 -16.88
CA SER A 127 3.87 -19.42 -17.80
C SER A 127 5.00 -20.20 -18.49
N GLY A 128 6.24 -19.80 -18.29
CA GLY A 128 7.45 -20.49 -18.78
C GLY A 128 8.59 -20.41 -17.78
N ALA A 129 9.59 -21.28 -17.93
CA ALA A 129 10.75 -21.33 -17.02
C ALA A 129 11.45 -19.97 -16.95
N THR A 130 11.58 -19.42 -15.73
CA THR A 130 11.89 -18.00 -15.51
C THR A 130 12.91 -17.82 -14.38
N ASN A 131 13.94 -17.01 -14.60
CA ASN A 131 14.86 -16.53 -13.55
C ASN A 131 14.50 -15.09 -13.17
N LEU A 132 14.04 -14.87 -11.94
CA LEU A 132 13.51 -13.59 -11.48
C LEU A 132 14.57 -12.47 -11.35
N ASN A 133 15.86 -12.83 -11.29
CA ASN A 133 16.95 -11.84 -11.26
C ASN A 133 17.29 -11.28 -12.65
N THR A 134 16.80 -11.89 -13.73
CA THR A 134 17.12 -11.51 -15.13
C THR A 134 15.88 -11.29 -16.01
N TRP A 135 14.71 -11.74 -15.58
CA TRP A 135 13.44 -11.57 -16.29
C TRP A 135 12.64 -10.38 -15.76
N ASN A 136 12.12 -9.55 -16.67
CA ASN A 136 11.21 -8.45 -16.34
C ASN A 136 9.77 -8.83 -16.70
N HIS A 137 8.81 -8.55 -15.82
CA HIS A 137 7.39 -8.70 -16.15
C HIS A 137 6.90 -7.62 -17.14
N SER A 138 5.73 -7.85 -17.73
CA SER A 138 5.10 -6.90 -18.66
C SER A 138 4.85 -5.54 -18.00
N GLY A 139 5.50 -4.50 -18.52
CA GLY A 139 5.42 -3.14 -17.98
C GLY A 139 6.66 -2.71 -17.18
N ARG A 140 7.57 -3.63 -16.86
CA ARG A 140 8.88 -3.32 -16.26
C ARG A 140 10.00 -3.36 -17.30
N THR A 141 10.96 -2.46 -17.14
CA THR A 141 12.26 -2.51 -17.84
C THR A 141 13.40 -2.27 -16.85
N CYS A 142 14.32 -3.23 -16.76
CA CYS A 142 15.61 -3.07 -16.11
C CYS A 142 16.69 -3.65 -17.03
N ALA A 143 17.78 -2.91 -17.24
CA ALA A 143 18.89 -3.33 -18.09
C ALA A 143 19.92 -4.19 -17.33
N ASP A 144 20.04 -3.99 -16.01
CA ASP A 144 21.01 -4.71 -15.16
C ASP A 144 20.51 -6.12 -14.76
N GLY A 145 19.25 -6.44 -15.03
CA GLY A 145 18.58 -7.66 -14.56
C GLY A 145 17.06 -7.60 -14.72
N GLY A 146 16.37 -8.31 -13.84
CA GLY A 146 14.92 -8.50 -13.86
C GLY A 146 14.16 -7.79 -12.76
N ASP A 147 12.95 -8.28 -12.49
CA ASP A 147 12.06 -7.84 -11.41
C ASP A 147 12.74 -7.79 -10.04
N ALA A 148 13.58 -8.80 -9.76
CA ALA A 148 14.34 -8.96 -8.54
C ALA A 148 15.86 -8.78 -8.78
N VAL A 149 16.23 -7.69 -9.47
CA VAL A 149 17.63 -7.29 -9.70
C VAL A 149 18.42 -7.14 -8.39
N SER A 150 19.71 -7.49 -8.41
CA SER A 150 20.58 -7.51 -7.23
C SER A 150 21.91 -6.80 -7.46
N TYR A 151 22.44 -6.16 -6.41
CA TYR A 151 23.72 -5.45 -6.41
C TYR A 151 24.51 -5.83 -5.16
N SER A 152 25.84 -5.95 -5.30
CA SER A 152 26.71 -6.06 -4.13
C SER A 152 26.88 -4.70 -3.50
N VAL A 153 26.82 -4.63 -2.18
CA VAL A 153 27.04 -3.41 -1.39
C VAL A 153 28.53 -3.32 -1.06
N THR A 154 29.07 -2.11 -1.03
CA THR A 154 30.48 -1.80 -0.71
C THR A 154 30.62 -0.88 0.51
N ALA A 155 29.56 -0.18 0.91
CA ALA A 155 29.49 0.55 2.18
C ALA A 155 28.03 0.75 2.62
N LEU A 156 27.80 0.91 3.92
CA LEU A 156 26.51 1.27 4.50
C LEU A 156 26.66 2.47 5.45
N THR A 157 25.58 3.24 5.58
CA THR A 157 25.30 4.13 6.72
C THR A 157 23.96 3.72 7.35
N SER A 158 23.39 4.52 8.26
CA SER A 158 22.06 4.24 8.80
C SER A 158 20.97 4.25 7.71
N ASN A 159 21.12 5.04 6.64
CA ASN A 159 20.08 5.22 5.61
C ASN A 159 20.59 5.20 4.16
N THR A 160 21.85 4.82 3.92
CA THR A 160 22.39 4.65 2.57
C THR A 160 23.14 3.34 2.38
N ALA A 161 23.10 2.84 1.15
CA ALA A 161 23.97 1.78 0.65
C ALA A 161 24.73 2.28 -0.58
N THR A 162 26.05 2.16 -0.55
CA THR A 162 26.89 2.32 -1.75
C THR A 162 26.99 0.97 -2.45
N LEU A 163 26.69 0.94 -3.73
CA LEU A 163 26.68 -0.26 -4.55
C LEU A 163 27.99 -0.44 -5.33
N SER A 164 28.25 -1.66 -5.76
CA SER A 164 29.39 -2.02 -6.62
C SER A 164 29.30 -1.46 -8.05
N ALA A 165 28.12 -0.98 -8.46
CA ALA A 165 27.86 -0.31 -9.73
C ALA A 165 26.64 0.62 -9.58
N SER A 166 26.57 1.69 -10.37
CA SER A 166 25.38 2.54 -10.47
C SER A 166 24.22 1.75 -11.12
N PRO A 167 23.03 1.70 -10.51
CA PRO A 167 21.85 1.11 -11.14
C PRO A 167 21.48 1.81 -12.44
N SER A 168 21.18 1.05 -13.48
CA SER A 168 20.57 1.56 -14.70
C SER A 168 19.17 2.14 -14.44
N SER A 169 18.78 3.11 -15.26
CA SER A 169 17.45 3.72 -15.19
C SER A 169 16.34 2.66 -15.27
N GLY A 170 15.32 2.78 -14.41
CA GLY A 170 14.21 1.83 -14.29
C GLY A 170 14.47 0.61 -13.40
N CYS A 171 15.74 0.28 -13.08
CA CYS A 171 16.05 -0.90 -12.26
C CYS A 171 15.68 -0.74 -10.79
N LEU A 172 15.96 0.43 -10.18
CA LEU A 172 15.54 0.81 -8.83
C LEU A 172 14.84 2.17 -8.90
N ASN A 173 13.55 2.19 -8.62
CA ASN A 173 12.71 3.40 -8.65
C ASN A 173 12.35 3.84 -7.22
N LEU A 174 11.88 5.08 -7.06
CA LEU A 174 11.32 5.55 -5.78
C LEU A 174 10.24 4.59 -5.27
N TRP A 175 10.24 4.33 -3.97
CA TRP A 175 9.32 3.42 -3.28
C TRP A 175 9.44 1.92 -3.64
N ASP A 176 10.38 1.52 -4.51
CA ASP A 176 10.72 0.11 -4.67
C ASP A 176 11.18 -0.48 -3.32
N GLU A 177 10.64 -1.65 -2.98
CA GLU A 177 11.06 -2.36 -1.77
C GLU A 177 12.35 -3.12 -2.01
N LEU A 178 13.18 -3.17 -0.97
CA LEU A 178 14.53 -3.69 -0.99
C LEU A 178 14.68 -4.77 0.08
N LEU A 179 15.33 -5.86 -0.26
CA LEU A 179 15.92 -6.79 0.69
C LEU A 179 17.41 -6.45 0.81
N LEU A 180 17.82 -5.97 1.99
CA LEU A 180 19.23 -5.86 2.37
C LEU A 180 19.59 -7.11 3.17
N ILE A 181 20.70 -7.79 2.82
CA ILE A 181 21.12 -9.04 3.49
C ILE A 181 22.64 -9.22 3.49
N ASN A 182 23.22 -9.64 4.62
CA ASN A 182 24.59 -10.19 4.65
C ASN A 182 24.54 -11.68 4.30
N LEU A 183 25.13 -12.05 3.17
CA LEU A 183 25.17 -13.41 2.64
C LEU A 183 26.27 -14.25 3.28
N GLN A 184 27.51 -13.73 3.34
CA GLN A 184 28.73 -14.42 3.77
C GLN A 184 29.69 -13.47 4.51
N GLY A 185 30.33 -13.95 5.58
CA GLY A 185 31.32 -13.21 6.36
C GLY A 185 32.76 -13.42 5.91
N TYR A 186 33.68 -13.05 6.80
CA TYR A 186 35.12 -13.25 6.60
C TYR A 186 35.80 -13.79 7.86
N GLY A 187 36.51 -14.92 7.76
CA GLY A 187 37.25 -15.53 8.85
C GLY A 187 36.34 -15.83 10.05
N SER A 188 36.64 -15.28 11.23
CA SER A 188 35.80 -15.36 12.43
C SER A 188 34.74 -14.26 12.54
N SER A 189 34.78 -13.25 11.66
CA SER A 189 33.79 -12.16 11.59
C SER A 189 32.56 -12.61 10.80
N TYR A 190 31.66 -13.34 11.47
CA TYR A 190 30.42 -13.85 10.87
C TYR A 190 29.16 -13.65 11.71
N THR A 191 29.25 -12.92 12.83
CA THR A 191 28.13 -12.65 13.75
C THR A 191 26.95 -11.97 13.05
N ASN A 192 27.20 -11.17 12.01
CA ASN A 192 26.17 -10.46 11.25
C ASN A 192 25.63 -11.23 10.04
N VAL A 193 26.20 -12.40 9.72
CA VAL A 193 25.80 -13.15 8.52
C VAL A 193 24.38 -13.69 8.70
N GLY A 194 23.62 -13.61 7.60
CA GLY A 194 22.20 -13.89 7.53
C GLY A 194 21.30 -12.79 8.11
N ASN A 195 21.84 -11.70 8.68
CA ASN A 195 21.03 -10.53 9.00
C ASN A 195 20.39 -9.99 7.72
N TYR A 196 19.08 -9.77 7.76
CA TYR A 196 18.32 -9.18 6.66
C TYR A 196 17.26 -8.19 7.16
N GLU A 197 16.94 -7.21 6.32
CA GLU A 197 15.91 -6.18 6.56
C GLU A 197 15.17 -5.82 5.26
N HIS A 198 13.93 -5.33 5.42
CA HIS A 198 13.16 -4.75 4.32
C HIS A 198 13.18 -3.24 4.42
N LEU A 199 13.59 -2.58 3.34
CA LEU A 199 13.77 -1.13 3.24
C LEU A 199 13.09 -0.63 1.96
N ARG A 200 12.95 0.68 1.76
CA ARG A 200 12.41 1.26 0.51
C ARG A 200 13.32 2.34 -0.05
N VAL A 201 13.42 2.42 -1.38
CA VAL A 201 14.20 3.46 -2.08
C VAL A 201 13.63 4.85 -1.79
N LYS A 202 14.43 5.70 -1.14
CA LYS A 202 14.19 7.14 -0.95
C LYS A 202 14.71 7.96 -2.14
N SER A 203 15.86 7.56 -2.68
CA SER A 203 16.49 8.13 -3.87
C SER A 203 17.66 7.26 -4.34
N VAL A 204 18.06 7.42 -5.60
CA VAL A 204 19.26 6.81 -6.18
C VAL A 204 20.10 7.94 -6.80
N ASN A 205 21.37 8.03 -6.44
CA ASN A 205 22.31 9.01 -7.00
C ASN A 205 23.64 8.30 -7.33
N GLY A 206 23.87 8.02 -8.61
CA GLY A 206 24.95 7.14 -9.05
C GLY A 206 24.83 5.77 -8.39
N ALA A 207 25.90 5.31 -7.73
CA ALA A 207 25.91 4.05 -6.98
C ALA A 207 25.37 4.16 -5.54
N VAL A 208 24.94 5.34 -5.07
CA VAL A 208 24.40 5.50 -3.71
C VAL A 208 22.88 5.42 -3.74
N VAL A 209 22.33 4.42 -3.06
CA VAL A 209 20.89 4.28 -2.79
C VAL A 209 20.63 4.79 -1.38
N THR A 210 19.81 5.85 -1.27
CA THR A 210 19.26 6.26 0.03
C THR A 210 17.95 5.52 0.24
N PHE A 211 17.71 5.02 1.45
CA PHE A 211 16.52 4.26 1.79
C PHE A 211 15.82 4.78 3.05
N PHE A 212 14.61 4.27 3.30
CA PHE A 212 13.86 4.48 4.54
C PHE A 212 13.07 3.19 4.89
N PRO A 213 12.75 2.94 6.17
CA PRO A 213 13.31 3.62 7.35
C PRO A 213 14.83 3.40 7.44
N ASP A 214 15.49 4.06 8.39
CA ASP A 214 16.88 3.76 8.71
C ASP A 214 17.02 2.28 9.12
N LYS A 215 18.14 1.65 8.75
CA LYS A 215 18.42 0.25 9.08
C LYS A 215 18.64 0.10 10.59
N THR A 216 18.18 -1.02 11.14
CA THR A 216 18.28 -1.36 12.56
C THR A 216 19.32 -2.43 12.85
N LYS A 217 19.76 -3.19 11.84
CA LYS A 217 20.79 -4.23 11.97
C LYS A 217 22.15 -3.78 11.43
N TYR A 218 23.16 -4.56 11.76
CA TYR A 218 24.55 -4.39 11.35
C TYR A 218 24.99 -5.51 10.40
N TYR A 219 25.89 -5.18 9.49
CA TYR A 219 26.29 -6.04 8.38
C TYR A 219 27.82 -6.18 8.24
N GLY A 220 28.60 -5.49 9.08
CA GLY A 220 30.06 -5.44 9.07
C GLY A 220 30.76 -6.55 9.85
N ASN A 221 32.06 -6.38 10.09
CA ASN A 221 32.89 -7.37 10.81
C ASN A 221 32.53 -7.52 12.30
N GLY A 222 32.21 -6.41 12.99
CA GLY A 222 31.82 -6.42 14.40
C GLY A 222 30.30 -6.44 14.58
N ALA A 223 29.84 -6.97 15.72
CA ALA A 223 28.41 -7.19 15.99
C ALA A 223 27.55 -5.91 16.00
N SER A 224 28.19 -4.72 16.03
CA SER A 224 27.55 -3.41 16.06
C SER A 224 28.19 -2.41 15.09
N ASP A 225 28.73 -2.89 13.96
CA ASP A 225 29.30 -2.03 12.92
C ASP A 225 29.02 -2.52 11.49
N ASP A 226 29.31 -1.65 10.51
CA ASP A 226 29.20 -1.92 9.07
C ASP A 226 30.59 -1.82 8.38
N THR A 227 31.65 -2.18 9.10
CA THR A 227 33.02 -2.17 8.58
C THR A 227 33.29 -3.34 7.63
N ASN A 228 34.27 -3.17 6.73
CA ASN A 228 34.78 -4.23 5.86
C ASN A 228 33.73 -4.91 4.94
N ILE A 229 32.72 -4.15 4.50
CA ILE A 229 31.76 -4.59 3.48
C ILE A 229 32.39 -4.45 2.09
N GLY A 230 32.14 -5.39 1.17
CA GLY A 230 32.72 -5.34 -0.18
C GLY A 230 32.67 -6.65 -0.96
N THR A 231 33.46 -6.72 -2.02
CA THR A 231 33.43 -7.80 -3.03
C THR A 231 34.67 -8.70 -3.06
N ALA A 232 35.77 -8.32 -2.40
CA ALA A 232 36.99 -9.13 -2.32
C ALA A 232 36.88 -10.19 -1.21
N THR A 233 37.54 -11.35 -1.33
CA THR A 233 37.41 -12.49 -0.38
C THR A 233 37.67 -12.17 1.09
N SER A 234 38.29 -11.03 1.39
CA SER A 234 38.49 -10.48 2.74
C SER A 234 37.31 -9.67 3.32
N ASN A 235 36.24 -9.43 2.56
CA ASN A 235 35.11 -8.57 2.97
C ASN A 235 33.83 -9.35 3.36
N GLN A 236 32.95 -8.71 4.14
CA GLN A 236 31.54 -9.10 4.29
C GLN A 236 30.80 -8.97 2.95
N ARG A 237 30.05 -10.00 2.57
CA ARG A 237 29.25 -10.09 1.35
C ARG A 237 27.84 -9.61 1.59
N VAL A 238 27.65 -8.31 1.49
CA VAL A 238 26.32 -7.70 1.63
C VAL A 238 25.70 -7.50 0.26
N MET A 239 24.44 -7.90 0.10
CA MET A 239 23.66 -7.74 -1.12
C MET A 239 22.44 -6.87 -0.84
N LEU A 240 22.18 -5.95 -1.76
CA LEU A 240 20.93 -5.20 -1.86
C LEU A 240 20.19 -5.71 -3.10
N MET A 241 18.96 -6.16 -2.90
CA MET A 241 18.13 -6.79 -3.92
C MET A 241 16.79 -6.08 -3.97
N ARG A 242 16.26 -5.79 -5.16
CA ARG A 242 14.87 -5.36 -5.28
C ARG A 242 13.95 -6.52 -4.90
N LEU A 243 12.93 -6.24 -4.10
CA LEU A 243 11.92 -7.21 -3.69
C LEU A 243 10.60 -6.92 -4.41
N PRO A 244 10.22 -7.71 -5.44
CA PRO A 244 8.98 -7.50 -6.17
C PRO A 244 7.75 -7.58 -5.27
N ASN A 245 6.76 -6.76 -5.58
CA ASN A 245 5.55 -6.58 -4.79
C ASN A 245 4.32 -6.65 -5.71
N TYR A 246 3.87 -7.86 -6.03
CA TYR A 246 2.73 -8.09 -6.90
C TYR A 246 1.40 -7.96 -6.15
N THR A 247 0.28 -7.76 -6.84
CA THR A 247 -1.05 -7.91 -6.24
C THR A 247 -1.35 -9.39 -6.03
N SER A 248 -1.10 -10.19 -7.07
CA SER A 248 -1.10 -11.65 -7.02
C SER A 248 0.00 -12.22 -7.91
N ALA A 249 0.48 -13.42 -7.56
CA ALA A 249 1.48 -14.15 -8.34
C ALA A 249 1.03 -15.59 -8.57
N THR A 250 0.99 -16.02 -9.83
CA THR A 250 0.70 -17.41 -10.19
C THR A 250 1.90 -18.04 -10.89
N VAL A 251 2.42 -19.14 -10.35
CA VAL A 251 3.38 -20.00 -11.05
C VAL A 251 2.60 -21.18 -11.63
N SER A 252 2.54 -21.25 -12.95
CA SER A 252 1.70 -22.22 -13.67
C SER A 252 2.19 -23.66 -13.49
N ASN A 253 1.31 -24.64 -13.59
CA ASN A 253 1.69 -26.06 -13.51
C ASN A 253 2.76 -26.41 -14.57
N GLY A 254 3.75 -27.22 -14.19
CA GLY A 254 4.89 -27.59 -15.04
C GLY A 254 5.95 -26.51 -15.23
N VAL A 255 5.79 -25.31 -14.64
CA VAL A 255 6.73 -24.20 -14.78
C VAL A 255 7.66 -24.09 -13.57
N SER A 256 8.95 -23.85 -13.81
CA SER A 256 9.95 -23.58 -12.76
C SER A 256 10.28 -22.09 -12.71
N LEU A 257 9.96 -21.43 -11.59
CA LEU A 257 10.48 -20.12 -11.22
C LEU A 257 11.75 -20.30 -10.39
N THR A 258 12.82 -19.59 -10.75
CA THR A 258 14.14 -19.73 -10.13
C THR A 258 14.82 -18.36 -9.98
N ALA A 259 16.05 -18.39 -9.46
CA ALA A 259 16.95 -17.25 -9.30
C ALA A 259 18.32 -17.58 -9.92
N SER A 260 19.20 -16.58 -9.99
CA SER A 260 20.60 -16.79 -10.31
C SER A 260 21.33 -17.47 -9.14
N ALA A 261 22.23 -18.40 -9.44
CA ALA A 261 23.08 -19.03 -8.43
C ALA A 261 23.99 -18.01 -7.73
N TRP A 262 24.31 -18.27 -6.46
CA TRP A 262 25.38 -17.61 -5.72
C TRP A 262 26.70 -17.68 -6.52
N ASN A 263 27.34 -16.52 -6.72
CA ASN A 263 28.53 -16.41 -7.55
C ASN A 263 29.83 -16.12 -6.78
N GLY A 264 29.82 -16.25 -5.45
CA GLY A 264 30.91 -15.84 -4.56
C GLY A 264 30.84 -14.37 -4.12
N VAL A 265 29.86 -13.59 -4.60
CA VAL A 265 29.70 -12.16 -4.26
C VAL A 265 28.23 -11.75 -4.01
N LYS A 266 27.28 -12.27 -4.79
CA LYS A 266 25.83 -12.01 -4.68
C LYS A 266 25.00 -13.16 -5.29
N ASN A 267 23.67 -12.99 -5.34
CA ASN A 267 22.64 -13.92 -5.82
C ASN A 267 22.43 -15.14 -4.88
N GLY A 268 21.67 -16.15 -5.33
CA GLY A 268 21.26 -17.32 -4.55
C GLY A 268 19.90 -17.19 -3.86
N ILE A 269 19.15 -16.09 -4.10
CA ILE A 269 17.87 -15.81 -3.43
C ILE A 269 16.75 -15.67 -4.46
N LEU A 270 15.66 -16.41 -4.26
CA LEU A 270 14.36 -16.18 -4.89
C LEU A 270 13.42 -15.53 -3.85
N ALA A 271 13.12 -14.25 -4.04
CA ALA A 271 12.29 -13.50 -3.11
C ALA A 271 11.25 -12.65 -3.84
N PHE A 272 9.99 -12.67 -3.38
CA PHE A 272 8.94 -11.75 -3.80
C PHE A 272 7.80 -11.67 -2.76
N LYS A 273 6.98 -10.63 -2.90
CA LYS A 273 5.83 -10.31 -2.06
C LYS A 273 4.56 -10.22 -2.88
N THR A 274 3.43 -10.51 -2.26
CA THR A 274 2.08 -10.39 -2.84
C THR A 274 1.13 -9.75 -1.83
N ASN A 275 0.32 -8.76 -2.22
CA ASN A 275 -0.64 -8.16 -1.29
C ASN A 275 -1.92 -9.02 -1.11
N SER A 276 -2.20 -9.94 -2.04
CA SER A 276 -3.29 -10.91 -1.97
C SER A 276 -2.78 -12.36 -2.07
N THR A 277 -2.72 -12.95 -3.27
CA THR A 277 -2.61 -14.41 -3.45
C THR A 277 -1.32 -14.80 -4.15
N ALA A 278 -0.56 -15.72 -3.56
CA ALA A 278 0.52 -16.45 -4.21
C ALA A 278 0.10 -17.92 -4.46
N LEU A 279 -0.12 -18.26 -5.73
CA LEU A 279 -0.51 -19.61 -6.17
C LEU A 279 0.67 -20.31 -6.85
N ILE A 280 1.25 -21.31 -6.18
CA ILE A 280 2.41 -22.07 -6.63
C ILE A 280 1.92 -23.44 -7.12
N SER A 281 1.49 -23.51 -8.39
CA SER A 281 1.11 -24.76 -9.07
C SER A 281 2.28 -25.40 -9.81
N GLY A 282 3.27 -24.61 -10.21
CA GLY A 282 4.59 -25.09 -10.65
C GLY A 282 5.57 -25.21 -9.49
N SER A 283 6.87 -25.08 -9.78
CA SER A 283 7.93 -25.11 -8.75
C SER A 283 8.56 -23.74 -8.52
N LEU A 284 8.76 -23.39 -7.25
CA LEU A 284 9.82 -22.45 -6.86
C LEU A 284 11.08 -23.29 -6.63
N ASN A 285 12.10 -23.12 -7.45
CA ASN A 285 13.29 -23.98 -7.42
C ASN A 285 14.56 -23.16 -7.21
N VAL A 286 15.20 -23.33 -6.06
CA VAL A 286 16.53 -22.80 -5.73
C VAL A 286 17.49 -23.89 -5.26
N ASN A 287 17.25 -25.14 -5.70
CA ASN A 287 18.18 -26.23 -5.49
C ASN A 287 19.57 -25.84 -6.01
N THR A 288 20.62 -26.20 -5.26
CA THR A 288 22.02 -26.02 -5.66
C THR A 288 22.45 -24.56 -5.99
N LEU A 289 21.66 -23.55 -5.60
CA LEU A 289 21.95 -22.13 -5.87
C LEU A 289 22.70 -21.40 -4.74
N GLY A 290 23.09 -22.10 -3.69
CA GLY A 290 23.73 -21.60 -2.48
C GLY A 290 25.25 -21.78 -2.47
N TYR A 291 25.82 -22.09 -1.30
CA TYR A 291 27.27 -22.17 -1.14
C TYR A 291 27.93 -23.25 -2.01
N ARG A 292 29.07 -22.91 -2.60
CA ARG A 292 29.78 -23.84 -3.48
C ARG A 292 30.46 -24.96 -2.68
N GLY A 293 30.46 -26.17 -3.22
CA GLY A 293 31.15 -27.30 -2.65
C GLY A 293 32.66 -27.16 -2.83
N GLY A 294 33.39 -27.88 -1.98
CA GLY A 294 34.84 -27.93 -2.01
C GLY A 294 35.34 -28.66 -3.24
N VAL A 295 36.46 -28.21 -3.78
CA VAL A 295 37.07 -28.82 -4.97
C VAL A 295 38.17 -29.81 -4.58
N GLU A 296 38.48 -30.70 -5.51
CA GLU A 296 39.62 -31.61 -5.46
C GLU A 296 40.89 -30.83 -5.87
N ALA A 297 42.01 -31.00 -5.17
CA ALA A 297 43.29 -30.47 -5.66
C ALA A 297 43.79 -31.35 -6.82
N CYS A 298 43.79 -30.78 -8.03
CA CYS A 298 44.21 -31.44 -9.27
C CYS A 298 45.74 -31.61 -9.38
N ALA A 299 46.31 -32.40 -8.49
CA ALA A 299 47.70 -32.85 -8.49
C ALA A 299 47.80 -34.20 -7.77
N THR A 300 48.71 -35.08 -8.19
CA THR A 300 48.95 -36.37 -7.54
C THR A 300 49.15 -36.20 -6.04
N GLY A 301 48.28 -36.79 -5.23
CA GLY A 301 48.32 -36.66 -3.76
C GLY A 301 47.84 -35.31 -3.21
N GLY A 302 47.13 -34.54 -4.03
CA GLY A 302 46.55 -33.25 -3.67
C GLY A 302 45.38 -33.37 -2.67
N PRO A 303 45.27 -32.47 -1.68
CA PRO A 303 44.22 -32.52 -0.67
C PRO A 303 42.83 -32.19 -1.24
N GLY A 304 41.79 -32.72 -0.61
CA GLY A 304 40.44 -32.20 -0.80
C GLY A 304 40.27 -30.85 -0.09
N TYR A 305 39.74 -29.85 -0.79
CA TYR A 305 39.40 -28.56 -0.19
C TYR A 305 38.00 -28.59 0.44
N ALA A 306 37.81 -27.82 1.50
CA ALA A 306 36.50 -27.71 2.15
C ALA A 306 35.51 -26.84 1.35
N GLY A 307 34.21 -27.05 1.60
CA GLY A 307 33.13 -26.25 0.99
C GLY A 307 33.03 -24.82 1.52
N GLU A 308 32.38 -23.95 0.74
CA GLU A 308 32.00 -22.61 1.17
C GLU A 308 30.94 -22.66 2.30
N SER A 309 30.97 -21.64 3.15
CA SER A 309 30.05 -21.49 4.27
C SER A 309 29.80 -20.02 4.59
N TYR A 310 28.90 -19.77 5.54
CA TYR A 310 28.52 -18.47 6.05
C TYR A 310 29.68 -17.69 6.66
N CYS A 311 30.71 -18.36 7.19
CA CYS A 311 31.86 -17.65 7.77
C CYS A 311 32.91 -17.19 6.76
N TYR A 312 33.20 -18.00 5.74
CA TYR A 312 34.32 -17.81 4.84
C TYR A 312 34.29 -18.82 3.67
N ASN A 313 35.20 -18.63 2.70
CA ASN A 313 35.56 -19.63 1.70
C ASN A 313 37.05 -20.05 1.90
N PRO A 314 37.34 -21.28 2.33
CA PRO A 314 36.40 -22.33 2.75
C PRO A 314 35.92 -22.12 4.21
N GLY A 315 34.77 -22.72 4.57
CA GLY A 315 34.27 -22.69 5.94
C GLY A 315 34.75 -23.85 6.81
N GLY A 316 34.94 -25.02 6.19
CA GLY A 316 35.57 -26.20 6.80
C GLY A 316 37.09 -26.19 6.62
N GLY A 317 37.75 -27.22 7.16
CA GLY A 317 39.19 -27.41 7.03
C GLY A 317 39.58 -28.20 5.79
N ASN A 318 40.67 -27.81 5.13
CA ASN A 318 41.21 -28.55 3.99
C ASN A 318 41.92 -29.82 4.46
N GLY A 319 41.88 -30.87 3.64
CA GLY A 319 42.58 -32.13 3.90
C GLY A 319 44.11 -32.00 3.87
N GLY A 320 44.78 -33.04 4.35
CA GLY A 320 46.23 -33.20 4.26
C GLY A 320 46.71 -33.52 2.85
N ASN A 321 47.89 -33.02 2.49
CA ASN A 321 48.62 -33.45 1.29
C ASN A 321 49.43 -34.72 1.61
N VAL A 322 49.55 -35.64 0.66
CA VAL A 322 50.27 -36.94 0.78
C VAL A 322 51.63 -36.85 1.46
N TYR A 323 52.42 -35.81 1.19
CA TYR A 323 53.75 -35.64 1.77
C TYR A 323 53.80 -34.60 2.91
N GLY A 324 52.64 -34.12 3.38
CA GLY A 324 52.51 -32.86 4.13
C GLY A 324 51.71 -32.89 5.44
N GLY A 325 51.19 -34.05 5.87
CA GLY A 325 50.66 -34.23 7.24
C GLY A 325 49.16 -33.93 7.44
N ALA A 326 48.81 -33.47 8.65
CA ALA A 326 47.44 -33.41 9.14
C ALA A 326 46.56 -32.40 8.39
N GLY A 327 45.26 -32.71 8.27
CA GLY A 327 44.26 -31.78 7.76
C GLY A 327 44.09 -30.55 8.67
N SER A 328 43.68 -29.43 8.08
CA SER A 328 43.46 -28.16 8.77
C SER A 328 42.16 -28.19 9.60
N ALA A 329 42.09 -27.38 10.65
CA ALA A 329 40.82 -27.10 11.34
C ALA A 329 39.91 -26.23 10.45
N GLY A 330 38.58 -26.39 10.58
CA GLY A 330 37.60 -25.51 9.95
C GLY A 330 37.29 -24.28 10.81
N THR A 331 36.93 -23.16 10.17
CA THR A 331 36.58 -21.91 10.86
C THR A 331 35.16 -21.89 11.39
N CYS A 332 34.20 -22.42 10.61
CA CYS A 332 32.82 -22.68 11.03
C CYS A 332 32.30 -24.02 10.50
N GLY A 333 33.23 -24.95 10.27
CA GLY A 333 33.00 -26.28 9.72
C GLY A 333 33.89 -27.32 10.37
N GLY A 334 33.66 -28.59 10.08
CA GLY A 334 34.55 -29.68 10.44
C GLY A 334 35.94 -29.51 9.82
N GLY A 335 36.97 -30.06 10.47
CA GLY A 335 38.34 -30.08 9.95
C GLY A 335 38.51 -31.01 8.74
N GLY A 336 39.63 -30.89 8.02
CA GLY A 336 39.99 -31.83 6.97
C GLY A 336 40.60 -33.12 7.52
N GLY A 337 40.58 -34.18 6.73
CA GLY A 337 41.24 -35.45 7.07
C GLY A 337 42.75 -35.39 6.93
N GLY A 338 43.47 -36.26 7.66
CA GLY A 338 44.90 -36.50 7.42
C GLY A 338 45.16 -37.24 6.10
N ALA A 339 46.41 -37.17 5.63
CA ALA A 339 46.91 -37.94 4.50
C ALA A 339 47.86 -39.05 4.96
N ALA A 340 47.89 -40.18 4.26
CA ALA A 340 48.82 -41.27 4.52
C ALA A 340 50.00 -41.22 3.51
N PRO A 341 51.25 -41.06 3.99
CA PRO A 341 52.42 -41.01 3.12
C PRO A 341 52.84 -42.38 2.59
N ASP A 342 52.47 -43.47 3.27
CA ASP A 342 52.81 -44.85 2.94
C ASP A 342 51.68 -45.83 3.28
N TYR A 343 51.90 -47.11 2.96
CA TYR A 343 50.92 -48.19 3.07
C TYR A 343 50.59 -48.64 4.51
N GLU A 344 51.51 -48.44 5.45
CA GLU A 344 51.32 -48.86 6.85
C GLU A 344 50.77 -47.73 7.72
N THR A 345 50.86 -46.48 7.26
CA THR A 345 50.35 -45.30 7.98
C THR A 345 48.85 -45.13 7.79
N TYR A 346 48.09 -45.25 8.87
CA TYR A 346 46.68 -44.88 8.93
C TYR A 346 46.54 -43.55 9.67
N THR A 347 45.93 -42.54 9.03
CA THR A 347 45.68 -41.25 9.68
C THR A 347 44.22 -41.07 10.10
N SER A 348 43.99 -40.15 11.03
CA SER A 348 42.65 -39.80 11.50
C SER A 348 41.95 -38.83 10.56
N GLY A 349 40.65 -39.02 10.32
CA GLY A 349 39.80 -38.01 9.70
C GLY A 349 39.71 -36.73 10.51
N GLY A 350 39.18 -35.70 9.87
CA GLY A 350 38.94 -34.42 10.50
C GLY A 350 37.87 -34.53 11.58
N ALA A 351 38.07 -33.81 12.69
CA ALA A 351 37.02 -33.66 13.70
C ALA A 351 35.84 -32.84 13.14
N GLY A 352 34.61 -33.27 13.40
CA GLY A 352 33.45 -32.40 13.25
C GLY A 352 33.50 -31.20 14.21
N SER A 353 32.82 -30.11 13.86
CA SER A 353 32.87 -28.87 14.66
C SER A 353 31.69 -28.74 15.64
N ALA A 354 31.93 -28.08 16.78
CA ALA A 354 30.88 -27.73 17.74
C ALA A 354 29.88 -26.67 17.21
N ILE A 355 30.32 -25.86 16.24
CA ILE A 355 29.46 -24.98 15.43
C ILE A 355 28.98 -25.65 14.13
N GLY A 356 29.30 -26.94 13.98
CA GLY A 356 28.71 -27.88 13.02
C GLY A 356 29.52 -28.15 11.76
N GLY A 357 29.21 -29.27 11.12
CA GLY A 357 29.78 -29.73 9.85
C GLY A 357 30.62 -30.98 10.06
N ALA A 358 30.48 -31.96 9.16
CA ALA A 358 31.30 -33.16 9.20
C ALA A 358 32.74 -32.83 8.77
N GLY A 359 33.70 -33.41 9.48
CA GLY A 359 35.09 -33.39 9.06
C GLY A 359 35.35 -34.32 7.86
N GLY A 360 36.45 -34.09 7.15
CA GLY A 360 36.83 -34.88 5.99
C GLY A 360 37.30 -36.29 6.35
N GLY A 361 37.05 -37.25 5.45
CA GLY A 361 37.72 -38.55 5.41
C GLY A 361 39.25 -38.43 5.34
N ALA A 362 39.95 -39.33 6.01
CA ALA A 362 41.40 -39.49 5.88
C ALA A 362 41.75 -40.34 4.65
N GLY A 363 42.96 -40.18 4.12
CA GLY A 363 43.55 -41.15 3.19
C GLY A 363 43.95 -42.44 3.91
N GLY A 364 43.86 -43.58 3.21
CA GLY A 364 44.44 -44.86 3.64
C GLY A 364 45.23 -45.54 2.53
N GLY A 365 46.45 -46.01 2.84
CA GLY A 365 47.32 -46.68 1.88
C GLY A 365 48.30 -45.74 1.16
N PHE A 366 49.12 -46.32 0.27
CA PHE A 366 50.20 -45.64 -0.44
C PHE A 366 49.75 -44.35 -1.12
N ALA A 367 50.35 -43.21 -0.73
CA ALA A 367 50.16 -41.91 -1.38
C ALA A 367 48.69 -41.45 -1.48
N SER A 368 47.91 -41.67 -0.42
CA SER A 368 46.50 -41.25 -0.34
C SER A 368 46.35 -39.93 0.44
N SER A 369 45.62 -38.98 -0.16
CA SER A 369 45.42 -37.64 0.41
C SER A 369 44.22 -37.55 1.34
N GLY A 370 44.26 -36.57 2.24
CA GLY A 370 43.14 -36.23 3.10
C GLY A 370 42.10 -35.38 2.36
N SER A 371 40.84 -35.49 2.76
CA SER A 371 39.73 -34.77 2.13
C SER A 371 39.26 -33.55 2.92
N GLY A 372 38.48 -32.69 2.26
CA GLY A 372 37.96 -31.46 2.83
C GLY A 372 36.80 -31.70 3.79
N GLY A 373 36.77 -30.93 4.87
CA GLY A 373 35.61 -30.81 5.75
C GLY A 373 34.48 -29.99 5.13
N SER A 374 33.39 -29.87 5.87
CA SER A 374 32.16 -29.17 5.48
C SER A 374 31.62 -28.33 6.64
N ALA A 375 30.58 -27.54 6.42
CA ALA A 375 30.04 -26.64 7.44
C ALA A 375 28.54 -26.86 7.73
N GLY A 376 28.07 -26.31 8.87
CA GLY A 376 26.65 -26.26 9.25
C GLY A 376 26.30 -27.02 10.53
N TYR A 377 25.52 -26.42 11.43
CA TYR A 377 25.10 -27.00 12.72
C TYR A 377 24.66 -28.47 12.64
N GLY A 378 25.39 -29.39 13.25
CA GLY A 378 25.01 -30.80 13.27
C GLY A 378 25.69 -31.54 14.40
N THR A 379 24.94 -32.39 15.09
CA THR A 379 25.51 -33.28 16.11
C THR A 379 26.23 -34.46 15.44
N ARG A 380 27.35 -34.84 16.03
CA ARG A 380 28.07 -36.08 15.73
C ARG A 380 27.11 -37.27 15.96
N THR A 381 26.57 -37.84 14.89
CA THR A 381 25.55 -38.89 14.94
C THR A 381 25.94 -40.04 14.02
N ASP A 382 26.42 -41.13 14.64
CA ASP A 382 26.97 -42.30 13.95
C ASP A 382 25.93 -42.98 13.02
N GLY A 383 26.32 -43.33 11.79
CA GLY A 383 25.33 -43.58 10.73
C GLY A 383 25.83 -44.13 9.39
N SER A 384 26.78 -45.08 9.40
CA SER A 384 26.99 -46.00 8.27
C SER A 384 26.75 -47.44 8.65
N THR A 385 25.85 -48.08 7.90
CA THR A 385 25.97 -49.50 7.56
C THR A 385 25.98 -49.62 6.04
N SER A 386 26.88 -50.46 5.50
CA SER A 386 27.05 -50.77 4.06
C SER A 386 27.86 -49.76 3.22
N GLN A 387 29.19 -49.90 3.22
CA GLN A 387 30.17 -49.38 2.23
C GLN A 387 30.13 -47.87 1.86
N ALA A 388 29.30 -47.08 2.56
CA ALA A 388 29.14 -45.64 2.42
C ALA A 388 28.70 -45.05 3.78
N SER A 389 28.67 -43.71 3.87
CA SER A 389 28.08 -42.89 4.95
C SER A 389 28.76 -42.86 6.33
N GLY A 390 30.09 -42.95 6.40
CA GLY A 390 30.85 -42.80 7.66
C GLY A 390 30.57 -41.45 8.35
N ALA A 391 29.84 -41.47 9.45
CA ALA A 391 29.40 -40.27 10.14
C ALA A 391 30.37 -39.84 11.24
N GLY A 392 30.51 -38.52 11.44
CA GLY A 392 31.20 -37.91 12.59
C GLY A 392 32.74 -38.05 12.63
N THR A 393 33.28 -39.07 11.97
CA THR A 393 34.70 -39.33 11.73
C THR A 393 34.82 -40.17 10.45
N SER A 394 35.90 -39.96 9.72
CA SER A 394 36.32 -40.80 8.59
C SER A 394 36.09 -42.30 8.84
N GLY A 395 35.52 -43.00 7.86
CA GLY A 395 35.93 -44.39 7.68
C GLY A 395 37.44 -44.43 7.49
N ARG A 396 38.14 -45.31 8.21
CA ARG A 396 39.51 -45.66 7.79
C ARG A 396 39.40 -46.34 6.43
N GLY A 397 40.30 -46.06 5.50
CA GLY A 397 40.51 -46.96 4.36
C GLY A 397 40.80 -48.35 4.93
N TRP A 398 39.90 -49.30 4.68
CA TRP A 398 40.07 -50.68 5.14
C TRP A 398 40.71 -51.47 4.01
N HIS A 399 41.92 -51.93 4.27
CA HIS A 399 42.59 -52.94 3.47
C HIS A 399 42.28 -54.31 4.09
N ASP A 400 41.24 -54.99 3.58
CA ASP A 400 41.18 -56.44 3.76
C ASP A 400 42.39 -57.02 3.03
N GLN A 401 43.15 -57.87 3.73
CA GLN A 401 44.47 -58.29 3.29
C GLN A 401 44.41 -59.09 1.97
N TRP A 402 45.53 -59.08 1.26
CA TRP A 402 45.90 -59.90 0.08
C TRP A 402 45.57 -59.30 -1.31
N ASP A 403 46.62 -58.77 -1.94
CA ASP A 403 46.88 -58.71 -3.39
C ASP A 403 45.92 -57.95 -4.32
N ASP A 404 45.66 -56.65 -4.08
CA ASP A 404 45.34 -55.74 -5.20
C ASP A 404 45.85 -54.29 -5.03
N TRP A 405 46.25 -53.65 -6.13
CA TRP A 405 46.89 -52.33 -6.17
C TRP A 405 45.88 -51.17 -6.16
N TYR A 406 44.83 -51.26 -5.34
CA TYR A 406 43.80 -50.22 -5.25
C TYR A 406 44.17 -49.12 -4.24
N TYR A 407 44.14 -47.88 -4.73
CA TYR A 407 44.23 -46.65 -3.95
C TYR A 407 42.86 -46.34 -3.30
N TYR A 408 42.85 -45.67 -2.14
CA TYR A 408 41.64 -45.34 -1.39
C TYR A 408 41.72 -43.98 -0.66
N SER A 409 41.19 -42.91 -1.28
CA SER A 409 41.19 -41.57 -0.68
C SER A 409 39.98 -41.28 0.20
N GLY A 410 40.17 -40.27 1.06
CA GLY A 410 39.11 -39.79 1.94
C GLY A 410 37.92 -39.23 1.16
N SER A 411 36.71 -39.63 1.55
CA SER A 411 35.47 -38.97 1.11
C SER A 411 35.27 -37.63 1.83
N GLY A 412 34.86 -36.60 1.09
CA GLY A 412 34.63 -35.25 1.62
C GLY A 412 33.50 -35.17 2.66
N GLY A 413 33.60 -34.22 3.58
CA GLY A 413 32.61 -34.04 4.65
C GLY A 413 31.22 -33.65 4.14
N MET A 414 30.16 -34.21 4.74
CA MET A 414 28.77 -33.84 4.46
C MET A 414 28.32 -32.58 5.21
N GLY A 415 27.69 -31.64 4.50
CA GLY A 415 27.11 -30.42 5.07
C GLY A 415 26.08 -30.72 6.16
N GLY A 416 26.17 -29.99 7.27
CA GLY A 416 25.27 -30.17 8.41
C GLY A 416 23.99 -29.33 8.31
N THR A 417 23.12 -29.44 9.31
CA THR A 417 21.86 -28.69 9.36
C THR A 417 22.10 -27.17 9.46
N TYR A 418 21.47 -26.34 8.63
CA TYR A 418 22.00 -25.00 8.38
C TYR A 418 21.07 -23.83 8.74
N GLY A 419 21.58 -22.83 9.48
CA GLY A 419 20.81 -21.64 9.88
C GLY A 419 19.93 -21.80 11.13
N VAL A 420 19.16 -20.76 11.46
CA VAL A 420 18.31 -20.65 12.67
C VAL A 420 16.87 -21.08 12.43
N ALA A 421 16.22 -21.67 13.43
CA ALA A 421 14.88 -22.28 13.29
C ALA A 421 13.78 -21.30 12.86
N ASP A 422 13.77 -20.10 13.44
CA ASP A 422 12.76 -19.06 13.23
C ASP A 422 13.00 -18.22 11.96
N LEU A 423 14.10 -18.45 11.23
CA LEU A 423 14.55 -17.62 10.12
C LEU A 423 14.60 -16.11 10.45
N SER A 424 14.94 -15.76 11.70
CA SER A 424 15.41 -14.41 12.09
C SER A 424 16.70 -14.01 11.36
N LYS A 425 17.43 -15.01 10.87
CA LYS A 425 18.49 -14.92 9.87
C LYS A 425 18.21 -15.87 8.71
N LEU A 426 18.46 -15.42 7.47
CA LEU A 426 18.34 -16.22 6.25
C LEU A 426 19.73 -16.59 5.75
N ILE A 427 19.99 -17.89 5.52
CA ILE A 427 21.29 -18.37 5.03
C ILE A 427 21.11 -19.48 3.99
N PHE A 428 21.99 -19.53 2.99
CA PHE A 428 22.10 -20.64 2.02
C PHE A 428 22.46 -21.96 2.71
N GLY A 429 22.17 -23.09 2.11
CA GLY A 429 22.81 -24.35 2.51
C GLY A 429 24.32 -24.30 2.28
N SER A 430 25.10 -24.95 3.14
CA SER A 430 26.55 -25.14 3.00
C SER A 430 26.93 -26.04 1.84
N GLY A 431 28.12 -25.80 1.27
CA GLY A 431 28.76 -26.74 0.37
C GLY A 431 29.32 -27.96 1.12
N GLY A 432 29.31 -29.12 0.46
CA GLY A 432 30.05 -30.31 0.93
C GLY A 432 31.56 -30.16 0.71
N GLY A 433 32.39 -30.97 1.36
CA GLY A 433 33.84 -30.99 1.13
C GLY A 433 34.24 -31.72 -0.16
N GLY A 434 35.36 -31.37 -0.78
CA GLY A 434 35.95 -32.14 -1.88
C GLY A 434 36.68 -33.38 -1.36
N ALA A 435 36.73 -34.44 -2.18
CA ALA A 435 37.51 -35.65 -1.87
C ALA A 435 39.03 -35.43 -2.01
N GLY A 436 39.82 -36.37 -1.50
CA GLY A 436 41.26 -36.41 -1.75
C GLY A 436 41.60 -36.99 -3.14
N ASN A 437 42.62 -36.44 -3.81
CA ASN A 437 43.15 -36.97 -5.07
C ASN A 437 44.17 -38.12 -4.87
N GLU A 438 44.17 -39.10 -5.79
CA GLU A 438 45.06 -40.29 -5.78
C GLU A 438 45.91 -40.47 -7.05
N GLY A 439 45.98 -39.45 -7.90
CA GLY A 439 46.85 -39.45 -9.09
C GLY A 439 46.18 -38.94 -10.36
N VAL A 440 44.85 -39.03 -10.47
CA VAL A 440 44.09 -38.61 -11.67
C VAL A 440 42.93 -37.70 -11.28
N CYS A 441 42.88 -36.51 -11.86
CA CYS A 441 41.77 -35.57 -11.71
C CYS A 441 40.46 -36.21 -12.21
N SER A 442 39.51 -36.42 -11.30
CA SER A 442 38.19 -37.01 -11.62
C SER A 442 37.01 -36.09 -11.27
N ASN A 443 37.29 -34.85 -10.82
CA ASN A 443 36.30 -33.84 -10.47
C ASN A 443 35.42 -34.27 -9.28
N GLN A 444 36.04 -34.83 -8.25
CA GLN A 444 35.39 -35.35 -7.04
C GLN A 444 34.97 -34.22 -6.08
N TYR A 445 34.19 -33.28 -6.60
CA TYR A 445 33.78 -32.06 -5.92
C TYR A 445 32.65 -32.33 -4.93
N GLY A 446 32.67 -31.59 -3.82
CA GLY A 446 31.55 -31.54 -2.89
C GLY A 446 30.31 -30.92 -3.55
N GLY A 447 29.14 -31.28 -3.05
CA GLY A 447 27.87 -30.76 -3.55
C GLY A 447 27.69 -29.27 -3.30
N TYR A 448 26.91 -28.62 -4.18
CA TYR A 448 26.45 -27.23 -4.01
C TYR A 448 25.24 -27.17 -3.08
N GLY A 449 25.34 -26.37 -2.02
CA GLY A 449 24.25 -26.11 -1.09
C GLY A 449 23.11 -25.32 -1.74
N ALA A 450 21.95 -25.26 -1.09
CA ALA A 450 20.76 -24.65 -1.69
C ALA A 450 20.64 -23.12 -1.49
N GLY A 451 19.92 -22.46 -2.39
CA GLY A 451 19.55 -21.05 -2.27
C GLY A 451 18.45 -20.78 -1.24
N ILE A 452 18.10 -19.51 -1.07
CA ILE A 452 17.03 -19.05 -0.15
C ILE A 452 15.73 -18.82 -0.92
N VAL A 453 14.60 -19.20 -0.33
CA VAL A 453 13.24 -18.78 -0.75
C VAL A 453 12.65 -17.85 0.30
N TYR A 454 12.13 -16.70 -0.13
CA TYR A 454 11.33 -15.79 0.69
C TYR A 454 10.04 -15.44 -0.05
N LEU A 455 8.89 -15.72 0.57
CA LEU A 455 7.58 -15.42 -0.02
C LEU A 455 6.61 -14.90 1.04
N THR A 456 5.97 -13.77 0.76
CA THR A 456 4.81 -13.32 1.53
C THR A 456 3.57 -13.11 0.68
N GLY A 457 2.41 -13.48 1.21
CA GLY A 457 1.10 -13.32 0.57
C GLY A 457 -0.02 -13.47 1.58
N GLN A 458 -1.09 -12.66 1.47
CA GLN A 458 -2.26 -12.81 2.36
C GLN A 458 -2.77 -14.26 2.35
N THR A 459 -2.80 -14.87 1.16
CA THR A 459 -2.87 -16.33 1.01
C THR A 459 -1.68 -16.86 0.22
N VAL A 460 -1.10 -17.97 0.69
CA VAL A 460 -0.04 -18.70 0.00
C VAL A 460 -0.51 -20.14 -0.19
N THR A 461 -0.61 -20.61 -1.43
CA THR A 461 -1.07 -21.97 -1.76
C THR A 461 -0.02 -22.68 -2.59
N VAL A 462 0.51 -23.79 -2.07
CA VAL A 462 1.47 -24.67 -2.74
C VAL A 462 0.75 -25.94 -3.15
N SER A 463 0.69 -26.17 -4.46
CA SER A 463 0.15 -27.41 -5.07
C SER A 463 1.15 -28.09 -6.02
N GLY A 464 2.15 -27.34 -6.51
CA GLY A 464 3.35 -27.88 -7.14
C GLY A 464 4.45 -28.14 -6.11
N SER A 465 5.52 -27.33 -6.09
CA SER A 465 6.59 -27.49 -5.09
C SER A 465 7.37 -26.21 -4.76
N ILE A 466 8.06 -26.21 -3.62
CA ILE A 466 9.07 -25.22 -3.24
C ILE A 466 10.32 -25.99 -2.82
N LEU A 467 11.42 -25.84 -3.55
CA LEU A 467 12.60 -26.69 -3.42
C LEU A 467 13.84 -25.83 -3.13
N SER A 468 14.47 -26.09 -1.98
CA SER A 468 15.71 -25.49 -1.49
C SER A 468 16.65 -26.61 -1.01
N ASN A 469 16.91 -27.56 -1.91
CA ASN A 469 17.67 -28.77 -1.63
C ASN A 469 19.14 -28.67 -2.10
N GLY A 470 20.05 -29.27 -1.35
CA GLY A 470 21.47 -29.37 -1.69
C GLY A 470 21.76 -30.47 -2.73
N ALA A 471 22.85 -30.33 -3.48
CA ALA A 471 23.40 -31.35 -4.38
C ALA A 471 24.23 -32.43 -3.66
N SER A 472 24.28 -33.63 -4.23
CA SER A 472 25.29 -34.64 -3.87
C SER A 472 26.67 -34.17 -4.26
N GLY A 473 27.71 -34.68 -3.58
CA GLY A 473 29.06 -34.63 -4.14
C GLY A 473 29.23 -35.63 -5.29
N SER A 474 30.22 -35.38 -6.14
CA SER A 474 30.59 -36.26 -7.24
C SER A 474 31.47 -37.41 -6.74
N CYS A 475 31.26 -38.62 -7.25
CA CYS A 475 32.05 -39.81 -6.92
C CYS A 475 32.74 -40.37 -8.16
N ASP A 476 34.00 -40.80 -8.00
CA ASP A 476 34.72 -41.63 -8.98
C ASP A 476 35.76 -42.50 -8.26
N GLY A 477 36.12 -43.65 -8.83
CA GLY A 477 37.22 -44.51 -8.37
C GLY A 477 37.13 -45.10 -6.95
N GLY A 478 36.08 -44.82 -6.17
CA GLY A 478 35.96 -45.23 -4.76
C GLY A 478 35.92 -44.07 -3.76
N ALA A 479 36.19 -42.84 -4.22
CA ALA A 479 36.14 -41.64 -3.41
C ALA A 479 35.05 -40.67 -3.89
N CYS A 480 34.44 -39.98 -2.93
CA CYS A 480 33.28 -39.13 -3.13
C CYS A 480 33.48 -37.75 -2.51
N GLY A 481 33.14 -36.70 -3.25
CA GLY A 481 32.84 -35.41 -2.67
C GLY A 481 31.68 -35.53 -1.66
N GLY A 482 31.71 -34.70 -0.64
CA GLY A 482 30.70 -34.67 0.40
C GLY A 482 29.38 -34.08 -0.10
N ASN A 483 28.28 -34.58 0.46
CA ASN A 483 26.94 -34.02 0.23
C ASN A 483 26.81 -32.61 0.83
N SER A 484 25.91 -31.81 0.31
CA SER A 484 25.62 -30.45 0.79
C SER A 484 24.33 -30.38 1.63
N SER A 485 23.98 -29.19 2.13
CA SER A 485 22.75 -28.98 2.92
C SER A 485 21.67 -28.15 2.21
N GLY A 486 20.44 -28.26 2.72
CA GLY A 486 19.31 -27.42 2.31
C GLY A 486 19.43 -25.97 2.80
N GLY A 487 18.68 -25.07 2.20
CA GLY A 487 18.73 -23.62 2.48
C GLY A 487 17.60 -23.12 3.37
N SER A 488 17.39 -21.79 3.38
CA SER A 488 16.30 -21.17 4.13
C SER A 488 15.04 -21.00 3.28
N VAL A 489 13.87 -21.39 3.79
CA VAL A 489 12.56 -21.17 3.16
C VAL A 489 11.64 -20.48 4.16
N LEU A 490 11.40 -19.18 3.96
CA LEU A 490 10.50 -18.37 4.78
C LEU A 490 9.23 -18.04 4.01
N LEU A 491 8.09 -18.56 4.51
CA LEU A 491 6.76 -18.29 3.96
C LEU A 491 5.93 -17.53 5.00
N LYS A 492 5.27 -16.42 4.64
CA LYS A 492 4.33 -15.74 5.55
C LYS A 492 3.02 -15.37 4.88
N GLY A 493 1.92 -15.67 5.55
CA GLY A 493 0.58 -15.27 5.14
C GLY A 493 -0.40 -15.14 6.30
N SER A 494 -1.64 -14.77 5.99
CA SER A 494 -2.77 -14.99 6.92
C SER A 494 -3.19 -16.45 6.86
N ALA A 495 -3.22 -17.04 5.66
CA ALA A 495 -3.46 -18.46 5.43
C ALA A 495 -2.39 -19.05 4.50
N VAL A 496 -1.78 -20.18 4.91
CA VAL A 496 -0.73 -20.86 4.16
C VAL A 496 -1.09 -22.34 4.02
N THR A 497 -1.24 -22.80 2.77
CA THR A 497 -1.57 -24.19 2.42
C THR A 497 -0.37 -24.80 1.70
N LEU A 498 0.24 -25.82 2.30
CA LEU A 498 1.56 -26.35 1.90
C LEU A 498 1.50 -27.70 1.16
N GLY A 499 0.33 -28.34 1.13
CA GLY A 499 0.20 -29.75 0.73
C GLY A 499 0.99 -30.68 1.66
N SER A 500 1.33 -31.88 1.19
CA SER A 500 2.12 -32.85 1.96
C SER A 500 3.56 -32.92 1.44
N ASN A 501 4.50 -32.35 2.17
CA ASN A 501 5.95 -32.35 1.88
C ASN A 501 6.32 -31.75 0.51
N LEU A 502 5.50 -30.84 -0.02
CA LEU A 502 5.76 -30.10 -1.27
C LEU A 502 6.80 -28.98 -1.09
N VAL A 503 6.97 -28.50 0.15
CA VAL A 503 8.03 -27.56 0.52
C VAL A 503 9.18 -28.34 1.16
N GLN A 504 10.35 -28.26 0.53
CA GLN A 504 11.54 -29.02 0.88
C GLN A 504 12.77 -28.13 1.01
N ALA A 505 13.56 -28.39 2.05
CA ALA A 505 14.87 -27.80 2.25
C ALA A 505 15.80 -28.85 2.87
N THR A 506 16.21 -29.85 2.09
CA THR A 506 17.01 -30.99 2.57
C THR A 506 18.37 -31.07 1.91
N GLY A 507 19.30 -31.79 2.53
CA GLY A 507 20.43 -32.34 1.80
C GLY A 507 19.99 -33.46 0.82
N PRO A 508 20.93 -33.98 0.03
CA PRO A 508 20.72 -35.13 -0.85
C PRO A 508 20.17 -36.34 -0.11
N GLY A 509 19.32 -37.12 -0.80
CA GLY A 509 18.67 -38.29 -0.21
C GLY A 509 17.66 -38.00 0.91
N GLY A 510 17.36 -36.72 1.19
CA GLY A 510 16.39 -36.33 2.22
C GLY A 510 16.89 -36.47 3.66
N SER A 511 18.21 -36.55 3.87
CA SER A 511 18.80 -36.69 5.21
C SER A 511 18.52 -35.49 6.12
N ALA A 512 17.92 -35.76 7.29
CA ALA A 512 17.62 -34.75 8.30
C ALA A 512 18.88 -34.05 8.86
N ASN A 513 20.03 -34.74 8.83
CA ASN A 513 21.31 -34.24 9.34
C ASN A 513 21.94 -33.17 8.44
N SER A 514 21.44 -33.01 7.21
CA SER A 514 21.87 -32.01 6.22
C SER A 514 20.72 -31.05 5.86
N ALA A 515 19.71 -30.91 6.74
CA ALA A 515 18.53 -30.12 6.45
C ALA A 515 18.78 -28.60 6.54
N GLY A 516 18.08 -27.84 5.71
CA GLY A 516 17.96 -26.39 5.84
C GLY A 516 16.97 -26.00 6.94
N ARG A 517 16.32 -24.86 6.75
CA ARG A 517 15.31 -24.32 7.68
C ARG A 517 14.09 -23.89 6.91
N ILE A 518 12.94 -24.33 7.39
CA ILE A 518 11.64 -23.91 6.89
C ILE A 518 10.94 -23.22 8.05
N ALA A 519 10.50 -21.98 7.84
CA ALA A 519 9.66 -21.28 8.81
C ALA A 519 8.41 -20.74 8.10
N VAL A 520 7.26 -20.91 8.75
CA VAL A 520 5.96 -20.54 8.18
C VAL A 520 5.18 -19.71 9.19
N GLY A 521 4.71 -18.54 8.77
CA GLY A 521 3.85 -17.69 9.56
C GLY A 521 2.44 -17.58 9.00
N GLY A 522 1.44 -17.66 9.89
CA GLY A 522 0.02 -17.59 9.55
C GLY A 522 -0.79 -18.75 10.13
N SER A 523 -2.04 -18.89 9.68
CA SER A 523 -2.79 -20.15 9.81
C SER A 523 -2.26 -21.14 8.77
N VAL A 524 -1.73 -22.29 9.20
CA VAL A 524 -1.01 -23.22 8.33
C VAL A 524 -1.76 -24.55 8.19
N SER A 525 -1.79 -25.10 6.98
CA SER A 525 -2.22 -26.48 6.71
C SER A 525 -1.20 -27.20 5.81
N GLY A 526 -1.03 -28.51 6.04
CA GLY A 526 -0.02 -29.32 5.34
C GLY A 526 1.27 -29.55 6.13
N THR A 527 2.26 -30.15 5.47
CA THR A 527 3.57 -30.53 6.06
C THR A 527 4.73 -30.18 5.13
N THR A 528 5.94 -30.11 5.69
CA THR A 528 7.18 -29.74 4.99
C THR A 528 8.30 -30.70 5.39
N ASN A 529 9.39 -30.76 4.60
CA ASN A 529 10.58 -31.53 4.95
C ASN A 529 11.86 -30.66 4.89
N PRO A 530 12.52 -30.32 6.02
CA PRO A 530 12.17 -30.68 7.40
C PRO A 530 10.85 -30.03 7.87
N THR A 531 10.32 -30.49 9.01
CA THR A 531 9.16 -29.86 9.65
C THR A 531 9.41 -28.37 9.89
N TYR A 532 8.44 -27.53 9.51
CA TYR A 532 8.57 -26.09 9.64
C TYR A 532 8.51 -25.62 11.09
N THR A 533 9.14 -24.47 11.35
CA THR A 533 8.98 -23.72 12.60
C THR A 533 7.86 -22.67 12.41
N SER A 534 6.87 -22.66 13.30
CA SER A 534 5.83 -21.62 13.30
C SER A 534 6.41 -20.28 13.72
N VAL A 535 6.15 -19.23 12.94
CA VAL A 535 6.58 -17.84 13.24
C VAL A 535 5.42 -16.85 13.12
N SER A 536 5.62 -15.59 13.49
CA SER A 536 4.59 -14.57 13.26
C SER A 536 4.33 -14.37 11.77
N GLY A 537 3.06 -14.52 11.37
CA GLY A 537 2.57 -14.25 10.02
C GLY A 537 2.51 -12.76 9.69
N ALA A 538 2.43 -11.87 10.69
CA ALA A 538 2.50 -10.44 10.45
C ALA A 538 3.93 -10.00 10.10
N LEU A 539 4.07 -9.19 9.04
CA LEU A 539 5.21 -8.30 8.89
C LEU A 539 4.88 -6.99 9.60
N SER A 540 5.42 -6.77 10.80
CA SER A 540 5.36 -5.48 11.48
C SER A 540 6.22 -4.45 10.75
N TYR A 541 5.71 -3.89 9.65
CA TYR A 541 6.21 -2.64 9.10
C TYR A 541 5.33 -1.51 9.64
N TYR A 542 5.84 -0.82 10.66
CA TYR A 542 5.21 0.38 11.17
C TYR A 542 6.02 1.61 10.74
N PRO A 543 5.50 2.47 9.84
CA PRO A 543 6.10 3.78 9.63
C PRO A 543 5.81 4.64 10.86
N SER A 544 6.86 5.14 11.52
CA SER A 544 6.74 6.18 12.54
C SER A 544 6.91 7.58 11.93
N GLY A 545 6.07 8.53 12.33
CA GLY A 545 6.21 9.96 12.03
C GLY A 545 5.05 10.61 11.25
N GLU A 546 5.16 11.94 11.12
CA GLU A 546 4.09 12.80 10.62
C GLU A 546 3.73 12.59 9.14
N SER A 547 2.42 12.56 8.90
CA SER A 547 1.81 12.11 7.66
C SER A 547 0.60 12.97 7.28
N SER A 548 0.61 13.65 6.12
CA SER A 548 -0.46 14.58 5.74
C SER A 548 -1.37 14.14 4.59
N TRP A 549 -2.68 14.31 4.78
CA TRP A 549 -3.71 14.24 3.73
C TRP A 549 -4.23 15.65 3.40
N THR A 550 -4.74 15.88 2.19
CA THR A 550 -5.45 17.12 1.83
C THR A 550 -6.72 16.80 1.05
N SER A 551 -7.81 17.48 1.39
CA SER A 551 -9.14 17.24 0.83
C SER A 551 -9.27 17.63 -0.64
N GLU A 552 -10.34 17.12 -1.26
CA GLU A 552 -10.92 17.76 -2.44
C GLU A 552 -11.25 19.25 -2.18
N MET A 553 -11.39 20.00 -3.25
CA MET A 553 -11.66 21.43 -3.20
C MET A 553 -13.14 21.71 -2.95
N VAL A 554 -13.44 22.47 -1.91
CA VAL A 554 -14.79 22.98 -1.63
C VAL A 554 -14.99 24.31 -2.34
N SER A 555 -16.09 24.43 -3.06
CA SER A 555 -16.57 25.69 -3.62
C SER A 555 -18.09 25.77 -3.56
N LEU A 556 -18.63 26.99 -3.52
CA LEU A 556 -20.05 27.25 -3.74
C LEU A 556 -20.39 27.45 -5.23
N GLY A 557 -19.38 27.48 -6.11
CA GLY A 557 -19.55 27.72 -7.54
C GLY A 557 -19.88 29.17 -7.91
N GLY A 558 -19.91 29.45 -9.21
CA GLY A 558 -20.34 30.74 -9.76
C GLY A 558 -19.52 31.96 -9.34
N GLY A 559 -18.27 31.79 -8.89
CA GLY A 559 -17.45 32.88 -8.36
C GLY A 559 -17.84 33.34 -6.95
N SER A 560 -18.71 32.62 -6.25
CA SER A 560 -19.09 32.90 -4.86
C SER A 560 -17.92 32.66 -3.91
N LYS A 561 -17.80 33.50 -2.88
CA LYS A 561 -16.80 33.37 -1.81
C LYS A 561 -17.47 33.04 -0.49
N PHE A 562 -16.78 32.30 0.36
CA PHE A 562 -17.27 32.01 1.71
C PHE A 562 -16.13 31.98 2.73
N LYS A 563 -16.51 32.09 4.00
CA LYS A 563 -15.61 32.01 5.16
C LYS A 563 -16.10 30.89 6.10
N PRO A 564 -15.34 29.81 6.28
CA PRO A 564 -15.56 28.84 7.35
C PRO A 564 -15.59 29.55 8.71
N SER A 565 -16.59 29.20 9.52
CA SER A 565 -16.84 29.77 10.86
C SER A 565 -16.86 28.69 11.94
N ILE A 566 -17.12 27.43 11.57
CA ILE A 566 -17.06 26.27 12.47
C ILE A 566 -16.18 25.20 11.81
N LEU A 567 -15.29 24.61 12.62
CA LEU A 567 -14.54 23.41 12.32
C LEU A 567 -14.91 22.33 13.34
N ASN A 568 -15.11 21.11 12.89
CA ASN A 568 -15.33 19.96 13.73
C ASN A 568 -14.61 18.76 13.12
N SER A 569 -14.22 17.81 13.96
CA SER A 569 -13.47 16.64 13.57
C SER A 569 -13.58 15.58 14.64
N ALA A 570 -13.94 14.37 14.25
CA ALA A 570 -14.06 13.23 15.13
C ALA A 570 -12.94 12.22 14.86
N TRP A 571 -12.36 11.67 15.93
CA TRP A 571 -11.35 10.62 15.86
C TRP A 571 -11.46 9.62 17.01
N VAL A 572 -10.78 8.48 16.87
CA VAL A 572 -10.64 7.45 17.90
C VAL A 572 -9.17 7.28 18.23
N LEU A 573 -8.87 7.11 19.52
CA LEU A 573 -7.53 6.75 20.04
C LEU A 573 -7.61 5.31 20.60
N ASP A 574 -6.59 4.49 20.37
CA ASP A 574 -6.56 3.05 20.75
C ASP A 574 -5.32 2.69 21.59
N GLY A 575 -4.64 3.70 22.18
CA GLY A 575 -3.33 3.55 22.80
C GLY A 575 -3.14 4.39 24.07
N THR A 576 -1.94 4.30 24.67
CA THR A 576 -1.58 5.06 25.88
C THR A 576 -1.07 6.46 25.58
N ASP A 577 -0.52 6.66 24.38
CA ASP A 577 0.09 7.91 23.97
C ASP A 577 -0.97 8.69 23.16
N ASN A 578 -1.62 9.67 23.81
CA ASN A 578 -2.74 10.44 23.25
C ASN A 578 -2.31 11.41 22.14
N ILE A 579 -1.84 10.89 21.01
CA ILE A 579 -1.39 11.67 19.85
C ILE A 579 -2.62 12.05 19.01
N ALA A 580 -3.15 13.25 19.24
CA ALA A 580 -4.29 13.77 18.48
C ALA A 580 -3.90 14.23 17.06
N PRO A 581 -4.79 14.12 16.06
CA PRO A 581 -4.54 14.61 14.71
C PRO A 581 -4.43 16.14 14.67
N LYS A 582 -3.63 16.64 13.73
CA LYS A 582 -3.43 18.07 13.46
C LYS A 582 -4.24 18.47 12.23
N ILE A 583 -4.90 19.62 12.27
CA ILE A 583 -5.81 20.07 11.20
C ILE A 583 -5.44 21.51 10.79
N GLN A 584 -5.49 21.79 9.49
CA GLN A 584 -5.22 23.10 8.90
C GLN A 584 -6.24 23.35 7.79
N LEU A 585 -6.73 24.59 7.65
CA LEU A 585 -7.55 25.00 6.51
C LEU A 585 -6.70 25.82 5.54
N GLN A 586 -6.93 25.64 4.25
CA GLN A 586 -6.24 26.37 3.19
C GLN A 586 -7.29 27.04 2.31
N GLY A 587 -7.22 28.37 2.18
CA GLY A 587 -8.10 29.17 1.33
C GLY A 587 -7.36 29.72 0.12
N SER A 588 -8.00 29.74 -1.04
CA SER A 588 -7.47 30.39 -2.25
C SER A 588 -8.59 30.89 -3.16
N ASP A 589 -8.32 31.95 -3.93
CA ASP A 589 -9.16 32.37 -5.05
C ASP A 589 -8.82 31.64 -6.36
N SER A 590 -7.75 30.84 -6.36
CA SER A 590 -7.29 30.03 -7.49
C SER A 590 -7.56 28.54 -7.25
N VAL A 591 -7.91 27.82 -8.31
CA VAL A 591 -8.07 26.35 -8.28
C VAL A 591 -6.74 25.61 -8.10
N ALA A 592 -5.60 26.28 -8.31
CA ALA A 592 -4.28 25.63 -8.36
C ALA A 592 -3.70 25.30 -6.97
N PHE A 593 -3.96 26.11 -5.93
CA PHE A 593 -3.36 25.96 -4.58
C PHE A 593 -1.82 25.78 -4.60
N ALA A 594 -1.13 26.47 -5.53
CA ALA A 594 0.28 26.24 -5.86
C ALA A 594 1.25 27.25 -5.19
N GLY A 595 1.09 27.47 -3.88
CA GLY A 595 1.91 28.41 -3.09
C GLY A 595 1.23 29.76 -2.81
N GLU A 596 0.09 30.03 -3.45
CA GLU A 596 -0.72 31.25 -3.28
C GLU A 596 -1.79 31.12 -2.18
N GLN A 597 -1.94 29.94 -1.56
CA GLN A 597 -2.97 29.66 -0.56
C GLN A 597 -2.67 30.31 0.80
N THR A 598 -3.70 30.86 1.45
CA THR A 598 -3.61 31.31 2.85
C THR A 598 -3.96 30.16 3.78
N CYS A 599 -3.04 29.80 4.67
CA CYS A 599 -3.23 28.75 5.67
C CYS A 599 -3.80 29.29 7.01
N TYR A 600 -4.68 28.51 7.63
CA TYR A 600 -5.28 28.77 8.93
C TYR A 600 -5.15 27.53 9.84
N PRO A 601 -4.76 27.68 11.13
CA PRO A 601 -4.41 28.92 11.83
C PRO A 601 -3.25 29.66 11.15
N ALA A 602 -3.09 30.95 11.42
CA ALA A 602 -2.25 31.81 10.61
C ALA A 602 -0.81 31.28 10.45
N GLY A 603 -0.38 31.13 9.19
CA GLY A 603 0.91 30.56 8.80
C GLY A 603 0.86 29.05 8.54
N CYS A 604 1.43 28.60 7.42
CA CYS A 604 1.32 27.19 6.99
C CYS A 604 2.08 26.17 7.86
N SER A 605 2.82 26.62 8.87
CA SER A 605 3.39 25.79 9.94
C SER A 605 2.45 25.58 11.13
N SER A 606 1.35 26.32 11.22
CA SER A 606 0.38 26.28 12.32
C SER A 606 -0.78 25.31 12.01
N TYR A 607 -1.34 24.71 13.05
CA TYR A 607 -2.43 23.74 12.96
C TYR A 607 -3.28 23.75 14.24
N TRP A 608 -4.54 23.34 14.13
CA TRP A 608 -5.37 22.96 15.27
C TRP A 608 -5.01 21.55 15.74
N GLN A 609 -4.90 21.32 17.03
CA GLN A 609 -4.65 20.00 17.65
C GLN A 609 -5.17 20.00 19.08
N ASP A 610 -5.72 18.88 19.55
CA ASP A 610 -6.19 18.68 20.93
C ASP A 610 -5.08 18.99 21.95
N GLY A 611 -5.37 19.88 22.92
CA GLY A 611 -4.39 20.37 23.89
C GLY A 611 -3.29 21.28 23.33
N GLY A 612 -3.36 21.65 22.04
CA GLY A 612 -2.39 22.51 21.37
C GLY A 612 -2.63 24.01 21.56
N THR A 613 -1.74 24.85 21.01
CA THR A 613 -1.89 26.32 21.03
C THR A 613 -3.15 26.80 20.33
N TYR A 614 -3.58 26.08 19.29
CA TYR A 614 -4.89 26.22 18.67
C TYR A 614 -5.68 24.96 18.97
N ASP A 615 -6.36 24.94 20.11
CA ASP A 615 -7.04 23.75 20.59
C ASP A 615 -8.24 23.35 19.70
N ILE A 616 -8.42 22.05 19.49
CA ILE A 616 -9.65 21.45 18.94
C ILE A 616 -9.93 20.15 19.69
N ASN A 617 -11.12 20.05 20.27
CA ASN A 617 -11.51 18.88 21.06
C ASN A 617 -12.23 17.85 20.17
N ASN A 618 -11.95 16.56 20.40
CA ASN A 618 -12.53 15.46 19.65
C ASN A 618 -14.07 15.54 19.57
N SER A 619 -14.62 15.52 18.35
CA SER A 619 -16.06 15.53 18.09
C SER A 619 -16.81 16.78 18.60
N VAL A 620 -16.11 17.86 18.97
CA VAL A 620 -16.70 19.14 19.41
C VAL A 620 -16.65 20.18 18.29
N ASN A 621 -17.68 21.03 18.17
CA ASN A 621 -17.69 22.15 17.24
C ASN A 621 -16.80 23.29 17.75
N LEU A 622 -15.68 23.55 17.08
CA LEU A 622 -14.82 24.69 17.33
C LEU A 622 -15.27 25.91 16.50
N ASN A 623 -15.49 27.04 17.15
CA ASN A 623 -15.71 28.31 16.46
C ASN A 623 -14.36 28.89 16.00
N ILE A 624 -14.15 28.93 14.68
CA ILE A 624 -12.91 29.40 14.02
C ILE A 624 -13.04 30.80 13.41
N SER A 625 -14.13 31.51 13.69
CA SER A 625 -14.49 32.77 13.00
C SER A 625 -13.56 33.96 13.30
N SER A 626 -12.77 33.92 14.37
CA SER A 626 -11.75 34.93 14.68
C SER A 626 -10.39 34.60 14.06
N GLN A 627 -10.07 33.31 13.90
CA GLN A 627 -8.82 32.84 13.28
C GLN A 627 -8.88 32.93 11.75
N VAL A 628 -10.01 32.55 11.14
CA VAL A 628 -10.21 32.67 9.69
C VAL A 628 -10.65 34.09 9.34
N THR A 629 -9.72 34.92 8.88
CA THR A 629 -9.95 36.35 8.66
C THR A 629 -10.46 36.73 7.28
N GLN A 630 -10.30 35.87 6.27
CA GLN A 630 -10.59 36.19 4.86
C GLN A 630 -11.72 35.31 4.28
N VAL A 631 -12.28 35.74 3.15
CA VAL A 631 -13.22 34.99 2.31
C VAL A 631 -12.53 34.55 1.02
N PHE A 632 -12.73 33.30 0.61
CA PHE A 632 -12.11 32.73 -0.60
C PHE A 632 -13.13 31.99 -1.46
N ASN A 633 -12.85 31.86 -2.76
CA ASN A 633 -13.66 31.05 -3.68
C ASN A 633 -13.53 29.54 -3.43
N TYR A 634 -12.37 29.11 -2.95
CA TYR A 634 -11.99 27.71 -2.81
C TYR A 634 -11.36 27.45 -1.45
N TRP A 635 -11.73 26.32 -0.84
CA TRP A 635 -11.17 25.85 0.42
C TRP A 635 -10.75 24.39 0.35
N LYS A 636 -9.68 24.03 1.08
CA LYS A 636 -9.26 22.66 1.34
C LYS A 636 -8.97 22.48 2.83
N VAL A 637 -9.18 21.26 3.33
CA VAL A 637 -8.70 20.80 4.63
C VAL A 637 -7.39 20.06 4.41
N LYS A 638 -6.34 20.39 5.18
CA LYS A 638 -5.15 19.56 5.32
C LYS A 638 -5.16 18.94 6.72
N VAL A 639 -4.95 17.64 6.79
CA VAL A 639 -4.79 16.88 8.05
C VAL A 639 -3.35 16.41 8.13
N ILE A 640 -2.77 16.36 9.33
CA ILE A 640 -1.50 15.70 9.61
C ILE A 640 -1.72 14.75 10.79
N ILE A 641 -1.51 13.46 10.55
CA ILE A 641 -1.53 12.39 11.55
C ILE A 641 -0.08 12.04 11.85
N ASP A 642 0.30 12.00 13.13
CA ASP A 642 1.51 11.30 13.54
C ASP A 642 1.10 9.88 13.96
N THR A 643 1.84 8.89 13.50
CA THR A 643 1.63 7.48 13.81
C THR A 643 2.24 7.08 15.15
N GLY A 644 3.13 7.89 15.75
CA GLY A 644 3.78 7.51 17.00
C GLY A 644 4.69 6.29 16.85
N SER A 645 4.70 5.42 17.85
CA SER A 645 5.66 4.30 17.95
C SER A 645 5.13 2.96 17.46
N ASN A 646 3.82 2.74 17.58
CA ASN A 646 3.15 1.48 17.27
C ASN A 646 1.69 1.69 16.79
N LEU A 647 1.08 0.68 16.15
CA LEU A 647 -0.25 0.78 15.50
C LEU A 647 -1.38 1.29 16.40
N SER A 648 -1.34 1.00 17.72
CA SER A 648 -2.34 1.47 18.68
C SER A 648 -2.22 2.98 18.99
N ASP A 649 -1.06 3.59 18.73
CA ASP A 649 -0.85 5.03 18.94
C ASP A 649 -1.41 5.89 17.78
N THR A 650 -1.73 5.31 16.61
CA THR A 650 -2.28 6.09 15.48
C THR A 650 -3.72 6.54 15.76
N PRO A 651 -4.03 7.86 15.70
CA PRO A 651 -5.41 8.33 15.74
C PRO A 651 -6.18 7.96 14.46
N LEU A 652 -7.35 7.35 14.62
CA LEU A 652 -8.25 7.01 13.52
C LEU A 652 -9.28 8.13 13.32
N LEU A 653 -9.13 8.91 12.25
CA LEU A 653 -10.07 9.98 11.89
C LEU A 653 -11.37 9.40 11.32
N SER A 654 -12.53 9.70 11.93
CA SER A 654 -13.84 9.23 11.45
C SER A 654 -14.53 10.25 10.54
N ASP A 655 -14.44 11.54 10.88
CA ASP A 655 -14.92 12.63 10.03
C ASP A 655 -14.18 13.95 10.27
N ILE A 656 -14.30 14.86 9.30
CA ILE A 656 -14.05 16.29 9.46
C ILE A 656 -15.22 17.05 8.85
N LYS A 657 -15.59 18.17 9.45
CA LYS A 657 -16.65 19.05 8.99
C LYS A 657 -16.21 20.51 9.04
N ILE A 658 -16.46 21.24 7.95
CA ILE A 658 -16.45 22.71 7.97
C ILE A 658 -17.86 23.23 7.74
N GLU A 659 -18.23 24.25 8.49
CA GLU A 659 -19.46 25.02 8.26
C GLU A 659 -19.14 26.50 8.05
N SER A 660 -19.95 27.17 7.24
CA SER A 660 -19.93 28.61 7.06
C SER A 660 -21.32 29.18 7.32
N THR A 661 -21.38 30.21 8.17
CA THR A 661 -22.56 31.04 8.41
C THR A 661 -22.55 32.33 7.58
N GLN A 662 -21.56 32.52 6.70
CA GLN A 662 -21.38 33.73 5.90
C GLN A 662 -20.88 33.40 4.48
N SER A 663 -21.80 33.48 3.52
CA SER A 663 -21.52 33.42 2.08
C SER A 663 -21.61 34.82 1.47
N VAL A 664 -20.60 35.19 0.69
CA VAL A 664 -20.63 36.35 -0.22
C VAL A 664 -20.91 35.80 -1.62
N VAL A 665 -22.20 35.64 -1.92
CA VAL A 665 -22.68 35.41 -3.29
C VAL A 665 -22.47 36.72 -4.06
N PRO A 666 -21.92 36.71 -5.29
CA PRO A 666 -21.85 37.92 -6.10
C PRO A 666 -23.28 38.40 -6.33
N ASN A 667 -23.59 39.66 -6.01
CA ASN A 667 -24.96 40.20 -6.05
C ASN A 667 -25.66 39.75 -7.36
N PRO A 668 -26.68 38.87 -7.30
CA PRO A 668 -27.46 38.56 -8.48
C PRO A 668 -28.31 39.80 -8.77
N SER A 669 -27.90 40.58 -9.77
CA SER A 669 -28.65 41.74 -10.24
C SER A 669 -30.10 41.35 -10.44
N LEU A 670 -31.05 42.15 -9.92
CA LEU A 670 -32.47 41.84 -9.91
C LEU A 670 -33.10 42.01 -11.32
N GLY A 671 -32.70 41.16 -12.25
CA GLY A 671 -33.15 41.17 -13.63
C GLY A 671 -34.43 40.36 -13.82
N ILE A 672 -35.54 41.02 -14.17
CA ILE A 672 -36.75 40.34 -14.59
C ILE A 672 -36.56 39.80 -16.02
N GLY A 673 -36.30 38.50 -16.15
CA GLY A 673 -36.19 37.79 -17.42
C GLY A 673 -34.97 36.87 -17.51
N ARG A 674 -34.97 35.95 -18.48
CA ARG A 674 -33.78 35.15 -18.83
C ARG A 674 -32.76 36.05 -19.53
N GLN A 675 -31.77 36.55 -18.79
CA GLN A 675 -30.63 37.37 -19.26
C GLN A 675 -31.01 38.74 -19.86
N PRO A 676 -31.42 39.73 -19.04
CA PRO A 676 -31.59 41.10 -19.52
C PRO A 676 -30.24 41.82 -19.73
N SER A 677 -30.13 42.59 -20.81
CA SER A 677 -28.94 43.39 -21.16
C SER A 677 -28.86 44.76 -20.48
N TYR A 678 -29.90 45.16 -19.75
CA TYR A 678 -29.96 46.37 -18.93
C TYR A 678 -30.58 46.05 -17.56
N VAL A 679 -30.07 46.70 -16.51
CA VAL A 679 -30.39 46.38 -15.10
C VAL A 679 -31.45 47.35 -14.56
N LEU A 680 -32.41 46.82 -13.80
CA LEU A 680 -33.27 47.65 -12.96
C LEU A 680 -32.56 47.93 -11.63
N ASP A 681 -32.00 49.12 -11.49
CA ASP A 681 -31.37 49.57 -10.24
C ASP A 681 -32.41 50.20 -9.31
N VAL A 682 -32.74 49.53 -8.20
CA VAL A 682 -33.71 50.01 -7.20
C VAL A 682 -32.96 50.42 -5.92
N VAL A 683 -32.24 51.53 -5.98
CA VAL A 683 -31.66 52.16 -4.78
C VAL A 683 -32.74 52.91 -4.00
N SER A 684 -33.50 52.21 -3.13
CA SER A 684 -34.48 52.85 -2.24
C SER A 684 -33.93 53.04 -0.82
N ALA A 685 -33.25 54.16 -0.60
CA ALA A 685 -32.94 54.66 0.74
C ALA A 685 -34.17 55.34 1.38
N GLY A 686 -35.23 54.58 1.61
CA GLY A 686 -36.43 55.01 2.35
C GLY A 686 -37.69 55.31 1.51
N THR A 687 -38.83 54.86 2.02
CA THR A 687 -40.22 55.22 1.64
C THR A 687 -40.65 55.07 0.17
N THR A 688 -41.20 53.89 -0.14
CA THR A 688 -42.38 53.66 -1.02
C THR A 688 -42.37 54.22 -2.45
N THR A 689 -41.21 54.58 -3.03
CA THR A 689 -41.11 54.98 -4.44
C THR A 689 -40.00 54.22 -5.16
N ALA A 690 -40.30 53.75 -6.38
CA ALA A 690 -39.34 53.16 -7.30
C ALA A 690 -39.10 54.16 -8.43
N ARG A 691 -37.84 54.52 -8.68
CA ARG A 691 -37.46 55.54 -9.66
C ARG A 691 -36.93 54.85 -10.93
N PHE A 692 -37.55 55.12 -12.07
CA PHE A 692 -37.11 54.63 -13.37
C PHE A 692 -36.43 55.79 -14.12
N GLY A 693 -35.10 55.88 -14.02
CA GLY A 693 -34.28 56.91 -14.67
C GLY A 693 -33.66 57.95 -13.72
N THR A 694 -32.52 58.50 -14.14
CA THR A 694 -31.76 59.53 -13.43
C THR A 694 -31.69 60.86 -14.20
N ALA A 695 -31.96 60.86 -15.51
CA ALA A 695 -31.96 62.03 -16.38
C ALA A 695 -33.35 62.33 -16.98
N SER A 696 -33.55 63.54 -17.50
CA SER A 696 -34.82 63.99 -18.10
C SER A 696 -35.16 63.35 -19.46
N GLY A 697 -34.25 62.56 -20.04
CA GLY A 697 -34.44 61.85 -21.30
C GLY A 697 -34.74 60.35 -21.15
N ASP A 698 -34.81 59.83 -19.92
CA ASP A 698 -35.00 58.40 -19.67
C ASP A 698 -36.46 57.99 -19.89
N ALA A 699 -36.71 57.00 -20.75
CA ALA A 699 -38.05 56.59 -21.16
C ALA A 699 -38.43 55.19 -20.64
N LEU A 700 -39.60 55.06 -20.02
CA LEU A 700 -40.17 53.77 -19.59
C LEU A 700 -41.00 53.13 -20.72
N THR A 701 -40.41 52.18 -21.44
CA THR A 701 -41.09 51.44 -22.52
C THR A 701 -41.70 50.13 -22.02
N ILE A 702 -43.03 50.05 -21.95
CA ILE A 702 -43.76 48.85 -21.52
C ILE A 702 -44.26 48.06 -22.74
N GLY A 703 -44.08 46.73 -22.74
CA GLY A 703 -44.59 45.85 -23.80
C GLY A 703 -44.09 46.21 -25.21
N GLY A 704 -42.81 46.62 -25.33
CA GLY A 704 -42.23 47.04 -26.62
C GLY A 704 -42.85 48.30 -27.22
N GLY A 705 -43.49 49.14 -26.40
CA GLY A 705 -44.22 50.35 -26.83
C GLY A 705 -45.72 50.12 -27.06
N THR A 706 -46.22 48.90 -26.86
CA THR A 706 -47.66 48.55 -27.02
C THR A 706 -48.36 48.25 -25.69
N GLY A 707 -47.60 48.14 -24.59
CA GLY A 707 -48.14 47.90 -23.25
C GLY A 707 -48.80 49.15 -22.65
N LYS A 708 -49.88 48.97 -21.90
CA LYS A 708 -50.57 50.07 -21.20
C LYS A 708 -50.07 50.20 -19.76
N LEU A 709 -49.77 51.43 -19.34
CA LEU A 709 -49.64 51.78 -17.93
C LEU A 709 -51.01 52.23 -17.41
N THR A 710 -51.66 51.40 -16.59
CA THR A 710 -52.92 51.80 -15.93
C THR A 710 -52.61 52.61 -14.68
N VAL A 711 -52.71 53.93 -14.78
CA VAL A 711 -52.63 54.85 -13.63
C VAL A 711 -54.05 55.10 -13.10
N GLY A 712 -54.29 54.90 -11.80
CA GLY A 712 -55.62 55.06 -11.19
C GLY A 712 -56.05 56.52 -11.01
N THR A 713 -55.08 57.39 -10.71
CA THR A 713 -55.24 58.84 -10.58
C THR A 713 -53.94 59.49 -11.03
N VAL A 714 -54.02 60.49 -11.91
CA VAL A 714 -52.84 61.24 -12.39
C VAL A 714 -52.50 62.40 -11.45
N ASP A 715 -53.53 63.05 -10.91
CA ASP A 715 -53.42 64.06 -9.86
C ASP A 715 -53.91 63.52 -8.50
N PRO A 716 -53.36 64.01 -7.37
CA PRO A 716 -53.95 63.76 -6.06
C PRO A 716 -55.35 64.41 -5.99
N VAL A 717 -56.26 63.79 -5.22
CA VAL A 717 -57.61 64.31 -4.99
C VAL A 717 -57.52 65.70 -4.35
N TYR A 718 -57.98 66.73 -5.06
CA TYR A 718 -57.99 68.11 -4.57
C TYR A 718 -59.42 68.58 -4.31
N GLU A 719 -59.57 69.50 -3.35
CA GLU A 719 -60.87 69.89 -2.81
C GLU A 719 -61.15 71.36 -3.15
N ILE A 720 -62.25 71.62 -3.85
CA ILE A 720 -62.72 72.97 -4.18
C ILE A 720 -64.10 73.13 -3.54
N ASN A 721 -64.24 74.12 -2.66
CA ASN A 721 -65.48 74.45 -1.95
C ASN A 721 -66.14 73.28 -1.19
N GLY A 722 -65.36 72.29 -0.74
CA GLY A 722 -65.85 71.15 0.04
C GLY A 722 -66.28 69.92 -0.78
N GLU A 723 -66.12 69.96 -2.11
CA GLU A 723 -66.23 68.78 -2.97
C GLU A 723 -64.85 68.31 -3.45
N LYS A 724 -64.71 66.98 -3.55
CA LYS A 724 -63.45 66.32 -3.92
C LYS A 724 -63.42 65.98 -5.40
N TYR A 725 -62.43 66.53 -6.08
CA TYR A 725 -62.20 66.37 -7.51
C TYR A 725 -60.93 65.56 -7.75
N ALA A 726 -60.94 64.73 -8.80
CA ALA A 726 -59.79 63.94 -9.24
C ALA A 726 -59.79 63.84 -10.76
N THR A 727 -58.64 64.13 -11.38
CA THR A 727 -58.50 64.11 -12.84
C THR A 727 -58.51 62.66 -13.37
N TYR A 728 -59.65 62.22 -13.90
CA TYR A 728 -59.75 61.01 -14.70
C TYR A 728 -59.60 61.37 -16.17
N VAL A 729 -58.46 61.01 -16.77
CA VAL A 729 -58.28 61.10 -18.23
C VAL A 729 -59.05 59.98 -18.93
N PRO A 730 -59.95 60.27 -19.89
CA PRO A 730 -60.53 59.25 -20.75
C PRO A 730 -59.43 58.60 -21.60
N GLY A 731 -59.52 57.29 -21.82
CA GLY A 731 -58.45 56.50 -22.41
C GLY A 731 -58.12 56.87 -23.86
N MET A 732 -57.17 57.78 -24.06
CA MET A 732 -56.72 58.19 -25.39
C MET A 732 -55.97 57.07 -26.11
N ILE A 733 -56.58 56.52 -27.15
CA ILE A 733 -55.85 55.88 -28.25
C ILE A 733 -56.31 56.50 -29.58
N GLY A 734 -55.51 57.43 -30.09
CA GLY A 734 -55.30 57.54 -31.54
C GLY A 734 -56.41 58.12 -32.41
N GLN A 735 -57.34 58.94 -31.90
CA GLN A 735 -58.18 59.83 -32.73
C GLN A 735 -58.27 61.22 -32.09
N ARG A 736 -58.31 62.26 -32.94
CA ARG A 736 -58.39 63.68 -32.56
C ARG A 736 -59.85 64.13 -32.61
N GLU A 737 -60.55 64.10 -31.48
CA GLU A 737 -61.95 64.53 -31.40
C GLU A 737 -62.06 66.07 -31.31
N GLU A 738 -61.87 66.75 -32.45
CA GLU A 738 -62.28 68.15 -32.60
C GLU A 738 -63.81 68.26 -32.72
N PHE A 739 -64.50 68.53 -31.61
CA PHE A 739 -65.90 68.96 -31.64
C PHE A 739 -65.98 70.47 -31.92
N SER A 740 -66.29 70.82 -33.18
CA SER A 740 -66.65 72.20 -33.58
C SER A 740 -68.17 72.34 -33.73
N GLY A 741 -68.80 73.17 -32.91
CA GLY A 741 -70.23 73.47 -32.97
C GLY A 741 -70.52 74.97 -32.84
N THR A 742 -71.44 75.49 -33.66
CA THR A 742 -71.77 76.93 -33.66
C THR A 742 -73.02 77.23 -32.82
N LEU A 743 -72.85 77.85 -31.66
CA LEU A 743 -73.95 78.28 -30.81
C LEU A 743 -74.43 79.69 -31.23
N LYS A 744 -75.71 79.82 -31.63
CA LYS A 744 -76.37 81.13 -31.79
C LYS A 744 -77.17 81.47 -30.54
N LEU A 745 -76.72 82.46 -29.78
CA LEU A 745 -77.45 82.99 -28.62
C LEU A 745 -78.50 84.03 -29.07
N PRO A 746 -79.80 83.84 -28.79
CA PRO A 746 -80.81 84.87 -29.05
C PRO A 746 -80.68 86.00 -28.01
N ILE A 747 -80.54 87.24 -28.48
CA ILE A 747 -80.50 88.42 -27.62
C ILE A 747 -81.94 88.82 -27.27
N THR A 748 -82.32 88.68 -26.00
CA THR A 748 -83.52 89.32 -25.44
C THR A 748 -83.19 89.98 -24.12
N ASN A 749 -83.52 91.27 -24.00
CA ASN A 749 -83.09 92.15 -22.93
C ASN A 749 -83.74 91.80 -21.57
N TYR A 750 -83.01 91.23 -20.63
CA TYR A 750 -83.12 91.51 -19.18
C TYR A 750 -81.84 91.05 -18.44
N GLN A 751 -81.50 91.71 -17.33
CA GLN A 751 -80.24 91.56 -16.59
C GLN A 751 -80.16 90.21 -15.81
N LEU A 752 -79.00 89.62 -15.49
CA LEU A 752 -77.90 90.11 -14.62
C LEU A 752 -76.59 89.30 -14.85
N PRO A 753 -75.43 89.61 -14.20
CA PRO A 753 -74.11 89.32 -14.79
C PRO A 753 -73.61 87.90 -14.56
N MET A 754 -73.24 87.20 -15.64
CA MET A 754 -72.42 86.00 -15.58
C MET A 754 -71.25 86.10 -16.55
N LYS A 755 -70.04 85.83 -16.05
CA LYS A 755 -68.88 85.54 -16.88
C LYS A 755 -69.06 84.14 -17.46
N TYR A 756 -69.00 84.02 -18.78
CA TYR A 756 -68.84 82.73 -19.44
C TYR A 756 -67.34 82.45 -19.54
N SER A 757 -66.87 81.40 -18.87
CA SER A 757 -65.59 80.76 -19.20
C SER A 757 -65.93 79.48 -19.94
N ILE A 758 -65.44 79.35 -21.17
CA ILE A 758 -65.44 78.09 -21.90
C ILE A 758 -63.98 77.65 -21.91
N ASP A 759 -63.71 76.60 -21.14
CA ASP A 759 -62.43 75.89 -21.14
C ASP A 759 -62.65 74.57 -21.90
N PHE A 760 -61.64 74.11 -22.64
CA PHE A 760 -61.72 72.91 -23.50
C PHE A 760 -60.79 71.81 -23.00
#